data_AF-H0EXP0-F1
#
_entry.id   AF-H0EXP0-F1
#
_cell.length_a   1.000
_cell.length_b   1.000
_cell.length_c   1.000
_cell.angle_alpha   90.00
_cell.angle_beta   90.00
_cell.angle_gamma   90.00
#
_symmetry.space_group_name_H-M   'P 1'
#
loop_
_entity.id
_entity.type
_entity.pdbx_description
1 polymer ?
#
loop_
_entity_poly.entity_id
_entity_poly.type
_entity_poly.pdbx_seq_one_letter_code
_entity_poly.pdbx_strand_id
1 'polypeptide(L)'
;MGKSSLLPLFAAATALMSTASATLDPIVIKGSKFFYKTNGTQFFIKGVAYQSGIGSNGLEPAAGTKYVDPLGDEATCKRDVPRLQALGANTIRTYAIDPTLDHKPCMALLDAAGIYVISDLGEPSLSIDRSNPTWDVSLYQRYTSVIDALSPFTNTIGYFAGNEVPNNLTYTSSAAYVKAAVRDSKAYIKSKGYTQGVGYAADDDQTVRAQVASYFNCGDSSSTIDFWGYNIYEWCGDSSFQESGYADRVKEFSTYSVPSFFAEYGCNKPGGAAARKFSEVASLYGTDMTPVFSGGIVYEYFQEQNDFGLVSVVNSASVSPLSDYAAFSTALNAVKPSATQSASYTPTNSALSCPTVGANWAAASVLPPTPNTNVCACMVSSLSCTTKSSIDDLAVGQLFSTVCGLPGNPCKNVIGNATTGVYGAYSMCNATERLANAFDTYYQGLSATNKATGCDFGGNATLVSKPAVGASCSSAIASATAAAGAAASGGSSGSSSGGASSSASTSKSDAPNSIVGASLGLTKYFTVGFAMIAGFSGMGMILLYQDTVRLPLHSVLNKTNTFQVYIGKLGNAYFKSSEIAGQTDFLYGFGTAFIQSSRLLLRNCGGGITAWKGANTTFPNKYGVYISQSTVVAANSTIAPTIIGKCFLGRPWNIQHRSVFMDTYLDATINAAGYKKWGTGDERFSNLTLMAEYKDFGPGFNETGRIVGGVTTLLSEKQVKAYDKPVDVFMDENGRQPYVGWIDEDA
;
A
#
# COMPACT_ATOMS: atom_id res chain seq x y z
N MET A 1 11.02 -50.07 69.78
CA MET A 1 10.75 -50.77 68.51
C MET A 1 9.24 -50.77 68.34
N GLY A 2 8.55 -50.13 67.40
CA GLY A 2 8.85 -49.47 66.14
C GLY A 2 7.52 -49.56 65.38
N LYS A 3 6.84 -48.42 65.18
CA LYS A 3 5.49 -48.32 64.57
C LYS A 3 5.50 -48.84 63.12
N SER A 4 4.38 -49.43 62.66
CA SER A 4 3.96 -49.31 61.26
C SER A 4 2.44 -49.47 61.14
N SER A 5 1.83 -48.41 60.62
CA SER A 5 0.40 -48.21 60.40
C SER A 5 -0.11 -48.97 59.17
N LEU A 6 -1.34 -49.45 59.26
CA LEU A 6 -2.16 -49.94 58.14
C LEU A 6 -2.94 -48.77 57.51
N LEU A 7 -2.85 -48.61 56.20
CA LEU A 7 -3.84 -47.91 55.36
C LEU A 7 -4.34 -48.89 54.29
N PRO A 8 -5.66 -49.04 54.07
CA PRO A 8 -6.16 -49.68 52.86
C PRO A 8 -6.51 -48.63 51.78
N LEU A 9 -6.17 -49.00 50.55
CA LEU A 9 -6.33 -48.30 49.27
C LEU A 9 -7.76 -47.78 49.04
N PHE A 10 -7.88 -46.51 48.65
CA PHE A 10 -8.96 -46.02 47.80
C PHE A 10 -8.68 -46.44 46.35
N ALA A 11 -9.55 -47.25 45.76
CA ALA A 11 -9.59 -47.49 44.33
C ALA A 11 -10.31 -46.31 43.65
N ALA A 12 -9.56 -45.40 43.05
CA ALA A 12 -10.09 -44.41 42.12
C ALA A 12 -10.07 -45.02 40.71
N ALA A 13 -11.25 -45.20 40.12
CA ALA A 13 -11.41 -45.59 38.73
C ALA A 13 -10.93 -44.46 37.80
N THR A 14 -9.82 -44.67 37.12
CA THR A 14 -9.37 -43.84 36.00
C THR A 14 -10.21 -44.15 34.77
N ALA A 15 -11.28 -43.38 34.56
CA ALA A 15 -11.89 -43.24 33.25
C ALA A 15 -10.99 -42.35 32.38
N LEU A 16 -10.02 -42.97 31.70
CA LEU A 16 -9.32 -42.38 30.57
C LEU A 16 -10.32 -42.25 29.41
N MET A 17 -11.07 -41.14 29.38
CA MET A 17 -11.72 -40.69 28.15
C MET A 17 -10.62 -40.29 27.17
N SER A 18 -10.36 -41.17 26.19
CA SER A 18 -9.73 -40.80 24.94
C SER A 18 -10.66 -39.83 24.21
N THR A 19 -10.57 -38.54 24.54
CA THR A 19 -11.10 -37.49 23.68
C THR A 19 -10.17 -37.42 22.48
N ALA A 20 -10.55 -38.12 21.41
CA ALA A 20 -10.09 -37.71 20.09
C ALA A 20 -10.46 -36.23 19.98
N SER A 21 -9.47 -35.34 19.97
CA SER A 21 -9.70 -33.92 19.73
C SER A 21 -10.34 -33.83 18.35
N ALA A 22 -11.64 -33.57 18.31
CA ALA A 22 -12.31 -33.32 17.05
C ALA A 22 -11.70 -32.04 16.49
N THR A 23 -11.20 -32.09 15.26
CA THR A 23 -10.74 -30.91 14.51
C THR A 23 -11.80 -29.82 14.59
N LEU A 24 -11.40 -28.56 14.73
CA LEU A 24 -12.34 -27.46 14.83
C LEU A 24 -13.30 -27.43 13.64
N ASP A 25 -14.57 -27.19 13.95
CA ASP A 25 -15.66 -27.14 12.98
C ASP A 25 -15.43 -25.97 12.00
N PRO A 26 -15.29 -26.22 10.68
CA PRO A 26 -15.04 -25.15 9.73
C PRO A 26 -16.06 -24.02 9.83
N ILE A 27 -15.61 -22.79 9.60
CA ILE A 27 -16.51 -21.63 9.50
C ILE A 27 -17.02 -21.49 8.07
N VAL A 28 -18.34 -21.30 7.93
CA VAL A 28 -19.01 -21.08 6.65
C VAL A 28 -19.74 -19.74 6.64
N ILE A 29 -19.93 -19.18 5.45
CA ILE A 29 -20.59 -17.90 5.24
C ILE A 29 -22.02 -18.13 4.72
N LYS A 30 -23.00 -17.47 5.33
CA LYS A 30 -24.36 -17.36 4.79
C LYS A 30 -24.81 -15.93 4.96
N GLY A 31 -25.14 -15.26 3.85
CA GLY A 31 -25.49 -13.83 3.87
C GLY A 31 -24.39 -12.99 4.52
N SER A 32 -24.78 -12.11 5.44
CA SER A 32 -23.85 -11.22 6.16
C SER A 32 -23.31 -11.79 7.47
N LYS A 33 -23.33 -13.12 7.67
CA LYS A 33 -22.91 -13.76 8.92
C LYS A 33 -22.05 -15.01 8.71
N PHE A 34 -21.15 -15.24 9.67
CA PHE A 34 -20.37 -16.47 9.80
C PHE A 34 -21.10 -17.47 10.70
N PHE A 35 -20.96 -18.76 10.40
CA PHE A 35 -21.56 -19.87 11.15
C PHE A 35 -20.58 -21.04 11.27
N TYR A 36 -20.65 -21.76 12.38
CA TYR A 36 -20.07 -23.09 12.49
C TYR A 36 -20.78 -24.04 11.51
N LYS A 37 -20.02 -24.76 10.67
CA LYS A 37 -20.56 -25.58 9.59
C LYS A 37 -21.47 -26.71 10.09
N THR A 38 -21.12 -27.35 11.19
CA THR A 38 -21.79 -28.55 11.68
C THR A 38 -23.01 -28.21 12.53
N ASN A 39 -22.89 -27.26 13.47
CA ASN A 39 -23.98 -26.94 14.40
C ASN A 39 -24.81 -25.71 13.99
N GLY A 40 -24.35 -24.91 13.02
CA GLY A 40 -25.08 -23.76 12.49
C GLY A 40 -25.16 -22.54 13.41
N THR A 41 -24.48 -22.53 14.56
CA THR A 41 -24.48 -21.37 15.47
C THR A 41 -23.64 -20.24 14.87
N GLN A 42 -24.12 -19.00 14.98
CA GLN A 42 -23.38 -17.83 14.52
C GLN A 42 -22.02 -17.72 15.20
N PHE A 43 -20.98 -17.52 14.38
CA PHE A 43 -19.62 -17.30 14.82
C PHE A 43 -19.33 -15.80 14.90
N PHE A 44 -18.75 -15.36 16.01
CA PHE A 44 -18.24 -14.00 16.18
C PHE A 44 -16.73 -14.07 16.37
N ILE A 45 -16.00 -13.29 15.59
CA ILE A 45 -14.55 -13.15 15.66
C ILE A 45 -14.21 -12.43 16.95
N LYS A 46 -13.43 -13.08 17.81
CA LYS A 46 -12.74 -12.54 18.99
C LYS A 46 -11.25 -12.64 18.72
N GLY A 47 -10.71 -11.68 17.98
CA GLY A 47 -9.43 -11.85 17.31
C GLY A 47 -8.27 -11.05 17.89
N VAL A 48 -7.05 -11.48 17.53
CA VAL A 48 -5.79 -10.75 17.78
C VAL A 48 -4.93 -10.76 16.52
N ALA A 49 -4.38 -9.62 16.13
CA ALA A 49 -3.35 -9.55 15.09
C ALA A 49 -2.06 -10.21 15.61
N TYR A 50 -1.55 -11.22 14.90
CA TYR A 50 -0.44 -12.07 15.34
C TYR A 50 0.64 -12.10 14.27
N GLN A 51 1.51 -11.09 14.28
CA GLN A 51 2.65 -10.96 13.38
C GLN A 51 3.75 -10.18 14.08
N SER A 52 4.99 -10.67 14.04
CA SER A 52 6.14 -9.90 14.52
C SER A 52 6.83 -9.19 13.34
N GLY A 53 7.27 -7.97 13.58
CA GLY A 53 8.15 -7.21 12.71
C GLY A 53 9.54 -7.81 12.62
N ILE A 54 10.26 -7.43 11.57
CA ILE A 54 11.63 -7.90 11.26
C ILE A 54 12.60 -7.38 12.33
N GLY A 55 13.46 -8.26 12.87
CA GLY A 55 14.48 -7.91 13.87
C GLY A 55 13.90 -7.42 15.21
N SER A 56 12.57 -7.33 15.30
CA SER A 56 11.83 -7.03 16.51
C SER A 56 11.63 -8.32 17.28
N ASN A 57 11.57 -8.23 18.61
CA ASN A 57 11.28 -9.37 19.47
C ASN A 57 12.29 -10.55 19.38
N GLY A 58 13.48 -10.31 18.82
CA GLY A 58 14.52 -11.33 18.65
C GLY A 58 14.18 -12.41 17.63
N LEU A 59 13.20 -12.15 16.75
CA LEU A 59 12.82 -13.03 15.65
C LEU A 59 13.38 -12.49 14.34
N GLU A 60 14.15 -13.33 13.66
CA GLU A 60 14.73 -13.00 12.36
C GLU A 60 13.93 -13.68 11.24
N PRO A 61 13.78 -13.02 10.08
CA PRO A 61 13.17 -13.63 8.92
C PRO A 61 14.00 -14.84 8.47
N ALA A 62 13.32 -15.82 7.87
CA ALA A 62 14.00 -16.92 7.19
C ALA A 62 14.89 -16.38 6.06
N ALA A 63 15.94 -17.12 5.71
CA ALA A 63 16.87 -16.70 4.65
C ALA A 63 16.10 -16.44 3.33
N GLY A 64 16.13 -15.20 2.87
CA GLY A 64 15.44 -14.78 1.63
C GLY A 64 14.02 -14.23 1.81
N THR A 65 13.47 -14.21 3.02
CA THR A 65 12.21 -13.49 3.32
C THR A 65 12.48 -12.13 3.96
N LYS A 66 11.50 -11.22 3.87
CA LYS A 66 11.52 -9.91 4.54
C LYS A 66 10.38 -9.79 5.56
N TYR A 67 10.04 -10.90 6.19
CA TYR A 67 9.01 -10.99 7.22
C TYR A 67 9.25 -12.25 8.05
N VAL A 68 8.78 -12.25 9.29
CA VAL A 68 8.80 -13.42 10.18
C VAL A 68 7.47 -14.15 10.02
N ASP A 69 7.48 -15.42 9.62
CA ASP A 69 6.26 -16.25 9.59
C ASP A 69 5.96 -16.77 11.02
N PRO A 70 4.90 -16.27 11.69
CA PRO A 70 4.59 -16.68 13.06
C PRO A 70 3.99 -18.09 13.14
N LEU A 71 3.54 -18.66 12.03
CA LEU A 71 2.95 -20.02 11.96
C LEU A 71 3.98 -21.08 11.56
N GLY A 72 5.10 -20.67 10.97
CA GLY A 72 6.21 -21.53 10.56
C GLY A 72 7.17 -21.92 11.69
N ASP A 73 7.02 -21.33 12.89
CA ASP A 73 7.86 -21.61 14.07
C ASP A 73 7.04 -22.23 15.21
N GLU A 74 7.17 -23.56 15.36
CA GLU A 74 6.49 -24.33 16.40
C GLU A 74 6.83 -23.84 17.83
N ALA A 75 8.07 -23.38 18.08
CA ALA A 75 8.47 -22.94 19.41
C ALA A 75 7.75 -21.65 19.80
N THR A 76 7.67 -20.69 18.87
CA THR A 76 6.90 -19.46 19.03
C THR A 76 5.42 -19.76 19.25
N CYS A 77 4.82 -20.67 18.48
CA CYS A 77 3.43 -21.06 18.69
C CYS A 77 3.19 -21.74 20.05
N LYS A 78 4.08 -22.64 20.50
CA LYS A 78 3.97 -23.28 21.83
C LYS A 78 4.03 -22.26 22.96
N ARG A 79 4.81 -21.19 22.80
CA ARG A 79 4.92 -20.10 23.77
C ARG A 79 3.65 -19.24 23.82
N ASP A 80 3.08 -18.92 22.65
CA ASP A 80 2.08 -17.87 22.53
C ASP A 80 0.63 -18.37 22.50
N VAL A 81 0.36 -19.54 21.89
CA VAL A 81 -1.00 -20.08 21.77
C VAL A 81 -1.71 -20.25 23.12
N PRO A 82 -1.07 -20.77 24.20
CA PRO A 82 -1.71 -20.83 25.51
C PRO A 82 -2.12 -19.46 26.06
N ARG A 83 -1.38 -18.40 25.70
CA ARG A 83 -1.70 -17.02 26.11
C ARG A 83 -2.83 -16.45 25.28
N LEU A 84 -2.81 -16.63 23.96
CA LEU A 84 -3.93 -16.27 23.08
C LEU A 84 -5.24 -16.95 23.54
N GLN A 85 -5.17 -18.22 23.92
CA GLN A 85 -6.31 -18.94 24.48
C GLN A 85 -6.77 -18.34 25.82
N ALA A 86 -5.85 -18.09 26.75
CA ALA A 86 -6.17 -17.48 28.05
C ALA A 86 -6.71 -16.05 27.92
N LEU A 87 -6.30 -15.31 26.88
CA LEU A 87 -6.82 -14.00 26.53
C LEU A 87 -8.32 -14.06 26.18
N GLY A 88 -8.82 -15.22 25.74
CA GLY A 88 -10.19 -15.43 25.25
C GLY A 88 -10.31 -15.27 23.73
N ALA A 89 -9.18 -15.24 23.01
CA ALA A 89 -9.18 -15.15 21.56
C ALA A 89 -9.63 -16.46 20.93
N ASN A 90 -10.41 -16.36 19.86
CA ASN A 90 -10.80 -17.50 19.02
C ASN A 90 -10.31 -17.35 17.58
N THR A 91 -9.66 -16.23 17.24
CA THR A 91 -9.18 -15.97 15.88
C THR A 91 -7.84 -15.24 15.95
N ILE A 92 -6.95 -15.49 15.01
CA ILE A 92 -5.78 -14.65 14.75
C ILE A 92 -5.79 -14.13 13.32
N ARG A 93 -5.20 -12.95 13.12
CA ARG A 93 -4.84 -12.44 11.79
C ARG A 93 -3.34 -12.51 11.57
N THR A 94 -2.91 -13.11 10.47
CA THR A 94 -1.51 -13.10 10.03
C THR A 94 -1.38 -12.27 8.75
N TYR A 95 -0.41 -11.35 8.70
CA TYR A 95 -0.20 -10.46 7.55
C TYR A 95 0.75 -11.07 6.51
N ALA A 96 1.62 -11.98 6.92
CA ALA A 96 2.51 -12.70 6.02
C ALA A 96 2.92 -14.05 6.62
N ILE A 97 2.75 -15.09 5.81
CA ILE A 97 3.30 -16.43 6.06
C ILE A 97 4.24 -16.82 4.91
N ASP A 98 5.17 -17.73 5.17
CA ASP A 98 6.03 -18.34 4.16
C ASP A 98 5.40 -19.67 3.73
N PRO A 99 4.78 -19.75 2.54
CA PRO A 99 4.09 -20.95 2.10
C PRO A 99 5.02 -22.15 1.83
N THR A 100 6.34 -21.99 1.97
CA THR A 100 7.32 -23.08 1.83
C THR A 100 7.61 -23.82 3.14
N LEU A 101 7.21 -23.25 4.29
CA LEU A 101 7.40 -23.85 5.61
C LEU A 101 6.27 -24.84 5.96
N ASP A 102 6.51 -25.71 6.95
CA ASP A 102 5.49 -26.61 7.48
C ASP A 102 4.68 -25.96 8.61
N HIS A 103 3.45 -25.54 8.31
CA HIS A 103 2.55 -24.91 9.28
C HIS A 103 1.78 -25.90 10.16
N LYS A 104 1.85 -27.22 9.90
CA LYS A 104 1.03 -28.23 10.61
C LYS A 104 1.19 -28.17 12.13
N PRO A 105 2.41 -28.05 12.71
CA PRO A 105 2.55 -28.05 14.16
C PRO A 105 1.84 -26.86 14.81
N CYS A 106 1.99 -25.66 14.26
CA CYS A 106 1.34 -24.47 14.80
C CYS A 106 -0.19 -24.51 14.60
N MET A 107 -0.63 -24.91 13.40
CA MET A 107 -2.07 -25.02 13.10
C MET A 107 -2.77 -26.04 14.00
N ALA A 108 -2.10 -27.13 14.37
CA ALA A 108 -2.61 -28.11 15.34
C ALA A 108 -2.70 -27.55 16.77
N LEU A 109 -1.74 -26.72 17.19
CA LEU A 109 -1.81 -26.02 18.48
C LEU A 109 -2.97 -25.04 18.52
N LEU A 110 -3.17 -24.27 17.45
CA LEU A 110 -4.29 -23.34 17.31
C LEU A 110 -5.64 -24.09 17.30
N ASP A 111 -5.72 -25.21 16.57
CA ASP A 111 -6.91 -26.09 16.54
C ASP A 111 -7.28 -26.59 17.95
N ALA A 112 -6.30 -27.16 18.67
CA ALA A 112 -6.49 -27.60 20.05
C ALA A 112 -6.87 -26.47 21.02
N ALA A 113 -6.47 -25.23 20.71
CA ALA A 113 -6.80 -24.04 21.48
C ALA A 113 -8.17 -23.44 21.15
N GLY A 114 -8.85 -23.88 20.09
CA GLY A 114 -10.10 -23.26 19.63
C GLY A 114 -9.90 -22.00 18.79
N ILE A 115 -8.72 -21.83 18.19
CA ILE A 115 -8.31 -20.61 17.48
C ILE A 115 -8.28 -20.84 15.96
N TYR A 116 -8.96 -19.95 15.25
CA TYR A 116 -9.02 -19.88 13.80
C TYR A 116 -8.02 -18.88 13.22
N VAL A 117 -7.74 -18.96 11.92
CA VAL A 117 -6.82 -18.09 11.20
C VAL A 117 -7.52 -17.38 10.04
N ILE A 118 -7.32 -16.07 9.94
CA ILE A 118 -7.52 -15.28 8.72
C ILE A 118 -6.12 -14.80 8.30
N SER A 119 -5.69 -15.09 7.07
CA SER A 119 -4.36 -14.68 6.60
C SER A 119 -4.44 -13.75 5.39
N ASP A 120 -3.63 -12.71 5.36
CA ASP A 120 -3.39 -11.94 4.15
C ASP A 120 -2.62 -12.81 3.12
N LEU A 121 -2.93 -12.64 1.83
CA LEU A 121 -2.30 -13.40 0.73
C LEU A 121 -0.98 -12.78 0.25
N GLY A 122 -0.88 -11.46 0.37
CA GLY A 122 0.32 -10.70 0.01
C GLY A 122 1.42 -10.80 1.06
N GLU A 123 2.53 -10.13 0.79
CA GLU A 123 3.57 -9.81 1.76
C GLU A 123 4.21 -8.45 1.43
N PRO A 124 5.01 -7.84 2.34
CA PRO A 124 5.54 -6.49 2.14
C PRO A 124 6.24 -6.23 0.80
N SER A 125 6.95 -7.21 0.23
CA SER A 125 7.66 -7.08 -1.06
C SER A 125 6.88 -7.59 -2.27
N LEU A 126 5.81 -8.36 -2.06
CA LEU A 126 5.03 -9.01 -3.12
C LEU A 126 3.54 -8.89 -2.80
N SER A 127 3.05 -7.66 -2.97
CA SER A 127 1.65 -7.26 -2.83
C SER A 127 1.29 -6.26 -3.95
N ILE A 128 -0.01 -5.96 -4.09
CA ILE A 128 -0.47 -4.99 -5.08
C ILE A 128 -0.01 -3.59 -4.64
N ASP A 129 0.94 -3.01 -5.38
CA ASP A 129 1.39 -1.64 -5.16
C ASP A 129 0.28 -0.65 -5.55
N ARG A 130 -0.26 0.07 -4.57
CA ARG A 130 -1.33 1.05 -4.80
C ARG A 130 -0.94 2.18 -5.78
N SER A 131 0.35 2.53 -5.86
CA SER A 131 0.86 3.63 -6.69
C SER A 131 1.08 3.21 -8.14
N ASN A 132 1.38 1.93 -8.38
CA ASN A 132 1.57 1.34 -9.70
C ASN A 132 0.96 -0.07 -9.75
N PRO A 133 -0.38 -0.18 -9.67
CA PRO A 133 -1.02 -1.45 -9.40
C PRO A 133 -0.91 -2.39 -10.60
N THR A 134 -0.58 -3.64 -10.29
CA THR A 134 -0.59 -4.75 -11.24
C THR A 134 -1.26 -5.96 -10.61
N TRP A 135 -1.73 -6.86 -11.46
CA TRP A 135 -2.19 -8.18 -11.07
C TRP A 135 -1.59 -9.15 -12.08
N ASP A 136 -0.46 -9.73 -11.71
CA ASP A 136 0.40 -10.49 -12.62
C ASP A 136 0.64 -11.92 -12.13
N VAL A 137 1.34 -12.71 -12.94
CA VAL A 137 1.65 -14.11 -12.66
C VAL A 137 2.43 -14.30 -11.36
N SER A 138 3.27 -13.34 -10.96
CA SER A 138 4.07 -13.43 -9.73
C SER A 138 3.18 -13.25 -8.50
N LEU A 139 2.30 -12.25 -8.51
CA LEU A 139 1.32 -12.02 -7.45
C LEU A 139 0.31 -13.17 -7.37
N TYR A 140 -0.16 -13.66 -8.51
CA TYR A 140 -1.07 -14.81 -8.55
C TYR A 140 -0.42 -16.06 -7.93
N GLN A 141 0.83 -16.36 -8.32
CA GLN A 141 1.56 -17.48 -7.75
C GLN A 141 1.71 -17.33 -6.23
N ARG A 142 2.11 -16.17 -5.74
CA ARG A 142 2.20 -15.87 -4.30
C ARG A 142 0.89 -16.19 -3.58
N TYR A 143 -0.23 -15.68 -4.11
CA TYR A 143 -1.55 -15.84 -3.48
C TYR A 143 -1.96 -17.31 -3.47
N THR A 144 -1.80 -18.02 -4.58
CA THR A 144 -2.14 -19.44 -4.68
C THR A 144 -1.29 -20.34 -3.78
N SER A 145 -0.01 -20.00 -3.56
CA SER A 145 0.86 -20.74 -2.65
C SER A 145 0.42 -20.59 -1.19
N VAL A 146 0.02 -19.40 -0.75
CA VAL A 146 -0.54 -19.18 0.60
C VAL A 146 -1.86 -19.94 0.77
N ILE A 147 -2.72 -19.94 -0.25
CA ILE A 147 -3.96 -20.71 -0.26
C ILE A 147 -3.66 -22.20 -0.10
N ASP A 148 -2.76 -22.77 -0.89
CA ASP A 148 -2.41 -24.19 -0.80
C ASP A 148 -1.75 -24.57 0.54
N ALA A 149 -0.99 -23.67 1.15
CA ALA A 149 -0.36 -23.91 2.45
C ALA A 149 -1.39 -23.98 3.59
N LEU A 150 -2.44 -23.15 3.57
CA LEU A 150 -3.37 -23.00 4.70
C LEU A 150 -4.75 -23.65 4.49
N SER A 151 -5.23 -23.79 3.25
CA SER A 151 -6.57 -24.34 2.97
C SER A 151 -6.79 -25.80 3.42
N PRO A 152 -5.75 -26.65 3.59
CA PRO A 152 -5.93 -27.98 4.20
C PRO A 152 -6.41 -27.96 5.66
N PHE A 153 -6.28 -26.85 6.40
CA PHE A 153 -6.66 -26.77 7.81
C PHE A 153 -8.09 -26.26 7.99
N THR A 154 -8.89 -26.96 8.81
CA THR A 154 -10.30 -26.61 9.06
C THR A 154 -10.46 -25.32 9.84
N ASN A 155 -9.45 -24.93 10.61
CA ASN A 155 -9.40 -23.69 11.36
C ASN A 155 -8.89 -22.49 10.53
N THR A 156 -8.72 -22.60 9.21
CA THR A 156 -8.56 -21.44 8.33
C THR A 156 -9.93 -20.94 7.86
N ILE A 157 -10.31 -19.73 8.25
CA ILE A 157 -11.59 -19.09 7.86
C ILE A 157 -11.53 -18.60 6.42
N GLY A 158 -10.42 -17.93 6.07
CA GLY A 158 -10.33 -17.22 4.80
C GLY A 158 -9.10 -16.34 4.69
N TYR A 159 -9.09 -15.56 3.62
CA TYR A 159 -7.93 -14.78 3.23
C TYR A 159 -8.26 -13.33 2.87
N PHE A 160 -7.36 -12.40 3.15
CA PHE A 160 -7.43 -11.04 2.61
C PHE A 160 -6.64 -10.96 1.29
N ALA A 161 -7.32 -10.59 0.20
CA ALA A 161 -6.68 -10.37 -1.11
C ALA A 161 -6.02 -8.98 -1.24
N GLY A 162 -6.12 -8.16 -0.21
CA GLY A 162 -5.50 -6.84 -0.13
C GLY A 162 -5.79 -6.19 1.22
N ASN A 163 -4.88 -5.32 1.64
CA ASN A 163 -4.97 -4.55 2.87
C ASN A 163 -4.67 -3.08 2.55
N GLU A 164 -5.68 -2.22 2.70
CA GLU A 164 -5.56 -0.75 2.53
C GLU A 164 -4.89 -0.33 1.21
N VAL A 165 -5.27 -0.97 0.10
CA VAL A 165 -4.66 -0.67 -1.21
C VAL A 165 -5.23 0.67 -1.73
N PRO A 166 -6.54 0.80 -2.03
CA PRO A 166 -7.19 2.09 -2.31
C PRO A 166 -7.47 2.90 -1.03
N ASN A 167 -6.43 3.46 -0.40
CA ASN A 167 -6.52 4.16 0.88
C ASN A 167 -6.65 5.69 0.82
N ASN A 168 -6.86 6.26 -0.38
CA ASN A 168 -7.22 7.66 -0.59
C ASN A 168 -7.66 7.88 -2.04
N LEU A 169 -8.12 9.09 -2.36
CA LEU A 169 -8.60 9.47 -3.70
C LEU A 169 -7.62 9.16 -4.84
N THR A 170 -6.32 9.31 -4.60
CA THR A 170 -5.25 9.10 -5.61
C THR A 170 -5.18 7.65 -6.07
N TYR A 171 -5.45 6.70 -5.18
CA TYR A 171 -5.20 5.28 -5.41
C TYR A 171 -6.47 4.46 -5.65
N THR A 172 -7.62 5.10 -5.85
CA THR A 172 -8.90 4.39 -6.06
C THR A 172 -8.89 3.43 -7.27
N SER A 173 -8.08 3.72 -8.30
CA SER A 173 -7.90 2.85 -9.47
C SER A 173 -7.29 1.48 -9.13
N SER A 174 -6.51 1.38 -8.04
CA SER A 174 -5.93 0.11 -7.57
C SER A 174 -6.97 -0.91 -7.14
N ALA A 175 -8.19 -0.47 -6.78
CA ALA A 175 -9.29 -1.34 -6.37
C ALA A 175 -9.65 -2.39 -7.45
N ALA A 176 -9.53 -2.06 -8.74
CA ALA A 176 -9.80 -3.00 -9.82
C ALA A 176 -8.84 -4.21 -9.81
N TYR A 177 -7.59 -4.00 -9.42
CA TYR A 177 -6.58 -5.05 -9.35
C TYR A 177 -6.80 -5.96 -8.13
N VAL A 178 -7.14 -5.38 -6.98
CA VAL A 178 -7.53 -6.16 -5.80
C VAL A 178 -8.80 -6.97 -6.08
N LYS A 179 -9.78 -6.40 -6.78
CA LYS A 179 -11.01 -7.12 -7.13
C LYS A 179 -10.78 -8.24 -8.14
N ALA A 180 -9.82 -8.09 -9.07
CA ALA A 180 -9.34 -9.21 -9.88
C ALA A 180 -8.65 -10.28 -9.05
N ALA A 181 -7.84 -9.90 -8.06
CA ALA A 181 -7.22 -10.85 -7.13
C ALA A 181 -8.26 -11.65 -6.35
N VAL A 182 -9.32 -11.00 -5.85
CA VAL A 182 -10.47 -11.67 -5.22
C VAL A 182 -11.09 -12.70 -6.18
N ARG A 183 -11.42 -12.29 -7.41
CA ARG A 183 -12.00 -13.16 -8.44
C ARG A 183 -11.15 -14.41 -8.68
N ASP A 184 -9.87 -14.22 -8.89
CA ASP A 184 -8.96 -15.28 -9.31
C ASP A 184 -8.55 -16.20 -8.15
N SER A 185 -8.41 -15.67 -6.93
CA SER A 185 -8.21 -16.46 -5.72
C SER A 185 -9.43 -17.34 -5.41
N LYS A 186 -10.65 -16.80 -5.53
CA LYS A 186 -11.89 -17.59 -5.37
C LYS A 186 -12.01 -18.69 -6.43
N ALA A 187 -11.69 -18.38 -7.68
CA ALA A 187 -11.67 -19.37 -8.75
C ALA A 187 -10.65 -20.48 -8.47
N TYR A 188 -9.46 -20.13 -7.96
CA TYR A 188 -8.43 -21.10 -7.59
C TYR A 188 -8.87 -22.01 -6.44
N ILE A 189 -9.36 -21.44 -5.34
CA ILE A 189 -9.92 -22.16 -4.18
C ILE A 189 -10.96 -23.18 -4.65
N LYS A 190 -11.92 -22.73 -5.47
CA LYS A 190 -12.95 -23.61 -6.03
C LYS A 190 -12.37 -24.73 -6.90
N SER A 191 -11.35 -24.44 -7.71
CA SER A 191 -10.71 -25.43 -8.58
C SER A 191 -9.96 -26.52 -7.79
N LYS A 192 -9.50 -26.21 -6.58
CA LYS A 192 -8.83 -27.13 -5.67
C LYS A 192 -9.80 -27.89 -4.75
N GLY A 193 -11.08 -27.54 -4.75
CA GLY A 193 -12.08 -28.12 -3.85
C GLY A 193 -12.00 -27.57 -2.41
N TYR A 194 -11.29 -26.46 -2.21
CA TYR A 194 -11.25 -25.73 -0.95
C TYR A 194 -12.54 -24.90 -0.74
N THR A 195 -12.77 -24.40 0.48
CA THR A 195 -14.04 -23.72 0.84
C THR A 195 -13.86 -22.38 1.55
N GLN A 196 -12.63 -21.96 1.78
CA GLN A 196 -12.28 -20.72 2.48
C GLN A 196 -12.72 -19.49 1.68
N GLY A 197 -13.17 -18.44 2.38
CA GLY A 197 -13.59 -17.19 1.75
C GLY A 197 -12.41 -16.27 1.40
N VAL A 198 -12.63 -15.35 0.45
CA VAL A 198 -11.65 -14.30 0.11
C VAL A 198 -12.27 -12.92 0.33
N GLY A 199 -11.73 -12.18 1.29
CA GLY A 199 -12.15 -10.84 1.66
C GLY A 199 -11.16 -9.73 1.29
N TYR A 200 -11.46 -8.53 1.79
CA TYR A 200 -10.60 -7.35 1.70
C TYR A 200 -10.56 -6.63 3.06
N ALA A 201 -9.37 -6.16 3.45
CA ALA A 201 -9.18 -5.32 4.64
C ALA A 201 -9.02 -3.86 4.22
N ALA A 202 -9.96 -3.02 4.63
CA ALA A 202 -10.04 -1.61 4.25
C ALA A 202 -9.59 -0.69 5.40
N ASP A 203 -9.02 0.45 5.06
CA ASP A 203 -8.81 1.56 5.98
C ASP A 203 -10.09 2.40 6.14
N ASP A 204 -10.01 3.46 6.94
CA ASP A 204 -11.13 4.32 7.31
C ASP A 204 -11.03 5.75 6.76
N ASP A 205 -10.38 5.93 5.61
CA ASP A 205 -10.32 7.24 4.96
C ASP A 205 -11.73 7.68 4.51
N GLN A 206 -12.25 8.71 5.15
CA GLN A 206 -13.60 9.25 4.92
C GLN A 206 -13.84 9.69 3.47
N THR A 207 -12.80 10.02 2.72
CA THR A 207 -12.91 10.49 1.33
C THR A 207 -13.24 9.37 0.34
N VAL A 208 -12.93 8.11 0.70
CA VAL A 208 -13.07 6.95 -0.20
C VAL A 208 -13.81 5.76 0.40
N ARG A 209 -13.93 5.64 1.74
CA ARG A 209 -14.45 4.45 2.42
C ARG A 209 -15.80 3.96 1.89
N ALA A 210 -16.72 4.87 1.57
CA ALA A 210 -18.04 4.53 1.04
C ALA A 210 -17.94 3.89 -0.36
N GLN A 211 -17.13 4.47 -1.25
CA GLN A 211 -16.92 3.96 -2.59
C GLN A 211 -16.13 2.65 -2.58
N VAL A 212 -15.14 2.51 -1.70
CA VAL A 212 -14.36 1.27 -1.52
C VAL A 212 -15.29 0.14 -1.08
N ALA A 213 -16.11 0.35 -0.04
CA ALA A 213 -17.10 -0.61 0.41
C ALA A 213 -18.08 -0.99 -0.72
N SER A 214 -18.64 0.01 -1.40
CA SER A 214 -19.56 -0.22 -2.51
C SER A 214 -18.91 -1.03 -3.65
N TYR A 215 -17.66 -0.72 -4.02
CA TYR A 215 -16.98 -1.36 -5.14
C TYR A 215 -16.65 -2.83 -4.87
N PHE A 216 -16.20 -3.17 -3.66
CA PHE A 216 -15.90 -4.57 -3.34
C PHE A 216 -17.17 -5.42 -3.15
N ASN A 217 -18.31 -4.79 -2.86
CA ASN A 217 -19.59 -5.48 -2.69
C ASN A 217 -20.46 -5.56 -3.96
N CYS A 218 -20.17 -4.77 -5.00
CA CYS A 218 -20.99 -4.70 -6.21
C CYS A 218 -20.56 -5.69 -7.31
N GLY A 219 -21.44 -5.89 -8.31
CA GLY A 219 -21.10 -6.61 -9.55
C GLY A 219 -21.29 -8.12 -9.44
N ASP A 220 -20.54 -8.88 -10.23
CA ASP A 220 -20.67 -10.34 -10.29
C ASP A 220 -20.14 -11.01 -9.02
N SER A 221 -20.89 -11.99 -8.50
CA SER A 221 -20.59 -12.74 -7.27
C SER A 221 -19.23 -13.44 -7.25
N SER A 222 -18.67 -13.76 -8.43
CA SER A 222 -17.32 -14.31 -8.54
C SER A 222 -16.24 -13.30 -8.17
N SER A 223 -16.51 -12.00 -8.35
CA SER A 223 -15.58 -10.90 -8.13
C SER A 223 -15.87 -10.07 -6.87
N THR A 224 -17.04 -10.22 -6.26
CA THR A 224 -17.31 -9.62 -4.95
C THR A 224 -16.52 -10.37 -3.88
N ILE A 225 -16.09 -9.64 -2.86
CA ILE A 225 -15.50 -10.22 -1.65
C ILE A 225 -16.50 -11.16 -0.95
N ASP A 226 -15.99 -12.13 -0.21
CA ASP A 226 -16.80 -13.02 0.63
C ASP A 226 -16.97 -12.48 2.05
N PHE A 227 -16.09 -11.59 2.51
CA PHE A 227 -16.21 -10.86 3.77
C PHE A 227 -15.43 -9.55 3.74
N TRP A 228 -15.83 -8.61 4.58
CA TRP A 228 -15.22 -7.29 4.74
C TRP A 228 -14.51 -7.17 6.09
N GLY A 229 -13.25 -6.79 6.02
CA GLY A 229 -12.45 -6.38 7.16
C GLY A 229 -12.31 -4.88 7.20
N TYR A 230 -12.53 -4.27 8.36
CA TYR A 230 -12.39 -2.83 8.55
C TYR A 230 -11.29 -2.54 9.57
N ASN A 231 -10.21 -1.88 9.17
CA ASN A 231 -9.17 -1.40 10.09
C ASN A 231 -9.64 -0.05 10.65
N ILE A 232 -10.20 -0.06 11.86
CA ILE A 232 -10.93 1.08 12.43
C ILE A 232 -10.44 1.44 13.82
N TYR A 233 -10.00 2.68 13.96
CA TYR A 233 -9.40 3.21 15.19
C TYR A 233 -10.17 4.43 15.74
N GLU A 234 -11.44 4.61 15.34
CA GLU A 234 -12.24 5.79 15.73
C GLU A 234 -12.56 5.84 17.24
N TRP A 235 -12.60 4.70 17.93
CA TRP A 235 -12.83 4.64 19.39
C TRP A 235 -11.50 4.76 20.15
N CYS A 236 -11.24 5.91 20.77
CA CYS A 236 -10.05 6.15 21.59
C CYS A 236 -10.42 6.56 23.03
N GLY A 237 -9.77 5.96 24.02
CA GLY A 237 -9.94 6.32 25.43
C GLY A 237 -11.38 6.12 25.95
N ASP A 238 -11.88 7.10 26.71
CA ASP A 238 -13.26 7.11 27.18
C ASP A 238 -14.17 7.65 26.07
N SER A 239 -14.74 6.74 25.29
CA SER A 239 -15.70 7.05 24.21
C SER A 239 -17.00 6.26 24.40
N SER A 240 -17.91 6.39 23.44
CA SER A 240 -19.21 5.71 23.41
C SER A 240 -19.57 5.29 21.99
N PHE A 241 -20.62 4.46 21.84
CA PHE A 241 -21.11 4.00 20.54
C PHE A 241 -21.43 5.16 19.58
N GLN A 242 -21.96 6.27 20.10
CA GLN A 242 -22.26 7.47 19.33
C GLN A 242 -21.01 8.34 19.10
N GLU A 243 -20.24 8.63 20.15
CA GLU A 243 -19.10 9.55 20.07
C GLU A 243 -17.96 9.01 19.20
N SER A 244 -17.73 7.70 19.24
CA SER A 244 -16.73 7.03 18.40
C SER A 244 -17.08 7.00 16.92
N GLY A 245 -18.33 7.29 16.53
CA GLY A 245 -18.79 7.09 15.15
C GLY A 245 -19.20 5.66 14.80
N TYR A 246 -19.09 4.69 15.73
CA TYR A 246 -19.52 3.31 15.49
C TYR A 246 -21.00 3.19 15.13
N ALA A 247 -21.86 4.08 15.65
CA ALA A 247 -23.26 4.17 15.25
C ALA A 247 -23.45 4.47 13.75
N ASP A 248 -22.61 5.33 13.18
CA ASP A 248 -22.63 5.64 11.76
C ASP A 248 -22.11 4.47 10.94
N ARG A 249 -21.05 3.78 11.40
CA ARG A 249 -20.53 2.57 10.75
C ARG A 249 -21.59 1.44 10.72
N VAL A 250 -22.35 1.25 11.81
CA VAL A 250 -23.47 0.31 11.85
C VAL A 250 -24.53 0.67 10.82
N LYS A 251 -24.88 1.95 10.71
CA LYS A 251 -25.86 2.44 9.72
C LYS A 251 -25.39 2.17 8.29
N GLU A 252 -24.13 2.49 8.00
CA GLU A 252 -23.49 2.28 6.68
C GLU A 252 -23.48 0.80 6.27
N PHE A 253 -23.16 -0.11 7.19
CA PHE A 253 -23.03 -1.55 6.89
C PHE A 253 -24.30 -2.38 7.13
N SER A 254 -25.39 -1.77 7.61
CA SER A 254 -26.65 -2.47 7.94
C SER A 254 -27.24 -3.31 6.80
N THR A 255 -27.01 -2.90 5.54
CA THR A 255 -27.49 -3.57 4.33
C THR A 255 -26.40 -4.31 3.55
N TYR A 256 -25.17 -4.33 4.05
CA TYR A 256 -24.01 -4.92 3.37
C TYR A 256 -24.17 -6.43 3.24
N SER A 257 -23.91 -6.98 2.05
CA SER A 257 -24.35 -8.35 1.72
C SER A 257 -23.47 -9.48 2.25
N VAL A 258 -22.31 -9.15 2.82
CA VAL A 258 -21.31 -10.11 3.29
C VAL A 258 -20.93 -9.83 4.74
N PRO A 259 -20.38 -10.82 5.48
CA PRO A 259 -19.96 -10.61 6.85
C PRO A 259 -18.96 -9.46 6.93
N SER A 260 -19.22 -8.54 7.85
CA SER A 260 -18.36 -7.38 8.10
C SER A 260 -17.85 -7.45 9.52
N PHE A 261 -16.58 -7.17 9.75
CA PHE A 261 -15.96 -7.18 11.07
C PHE A 261 -14.81 -6.19 11.13
N PHE A 262 -14.32 -5.87 12.32
CA PHE A 262 -13.15 -5.03 12.47
C PHE A 262 -11.90 -5.90 12.29
N ALA A 263 -11.20 -5.74 11.17
CA ALA A 263 -9.97 -6.47 10.89
C ALA A 263 -8.79 -5.95 11.70
N GLU A 264 -8.89 -4.71 12.18
CA GLU A 264 -8.07 -4.11 13.22
C GLU A 264 -8.91 -3.13 14.05
N TYR A 265 -8.70 -3.10 15.36
CA TYR A 265 -9.16 -2.04 16.26
C TYR A 265 -8.26 -1.93 17.49
N GLY A 266 -8.51 -0.92 18.34
CA GLY A 266 -7.83 -0.74 19.62
C GLY A 266 -6.89 0.47 19.60
N CYS A 267 -7.46 1.66 19.37
CA CYS A 267 -6.74 2.93 19.33
C CYS A 267 -5.82 3.12 20.55
N ASN A 268 -4.55 3.42 20.31
CA ASN A 268 -3.55 3.68 21.36
C ASN A 268 -3.43 5.16 21.74
N LYS A 269 -4.38 6.02 21.37
CA LYS A 269 -4.37 7.44 21.73
C LYS A 269 -5.31 7.74 22.89
N PRO A 270 -5.01 8.76 23.71
CA PRO A 270 -3.80 9.59 23.70
C PRO A 270 -2.59 8.98 24.46
N GLY A 271 -2.80 7.90 25.23
CA GLY A 271 -1.86 7.43 26.25
C GLY A 271 -1.01 6.20 25.93
N GLY A 272 -0.98 5.76 24.67
CA GLY A 272 -0.25 4.56 24.26
C GLY A 272 -1.00 3.25 24.54
N ALA A 273 -0.36 2.12 24.22
CA ALA A 273 -0.87 0.77 24.46
C ALA A 273 -1.30 0.60 25.92
N ALA A 274 -0.43 1.02 26.85
CA ALA A 274 -0.63 0.85 28.28
C ALA A 274 -1.90 1.52 28.85
N ALA A 275 -2.44 2.53 28.14
CA ALA A 275 -3.64 3.27 28.55
C ALA A 275 -4.95 2.74 27.92
N ARG A 276 -4.88 1.71 27.07
CA ARG A 276 -6.07 1.14 26.41
C ARG A 276 -6.97 0.43 27.41
N LYS A 277 -8.22 0.88 27.48
CA LYS A 277 -9.26 0.33 28.37
C LYS A 277 -10.11 -0.76 27.70
N PHE A 278 -10.11 -0.81 26.37
CA PHE A 278 -10.91 -1.71 25.55
C PHE A 278 -12.43 -1.64 25.83
N SER A 279 -12.95 -0.45 26.16
CA SER A 279 -14.38 -0.24 26.39
C SER A 279 -15.22 -0.46 25.12
N GLU A 280 -14.61 -0.29 23.95
CA GLU A 280 -15.19 -0.60 22.63
C GLU A 280 -15.58 -2.08 22.49
N VAL A 281 -14.93 -2.99 23.21
CA VAL A 281 -15.24 -4.43 23.16
C VAL A 281 -16.69 -4.67 23.62
N ALA A 282 -17.12 -4.02 24.70
CA ALA A 282 -18.51 -4.16 25.16
C ALA A 282 -19.52 -3.67 24.11
N SER A 283 -19.19 -2.60 23.38
CA SER A 283 -20.02 -2.09 22.27
C SER A 283 -20.03 -3.04 21.08
N LEU A 284 -18.86 -3.52 20.64
CA LEU A 284 -18.68 -4.36 19.46
C LEU A 284 -19.45 -5.69 19.55
N TYR A 285 -19.53 -6.28 20.75
CA TYR A 285 -20.29 -7.49 21.00
C TYR A 285 -21.66 -7.22 21.66
N GLY A 286 -22.08 -5.96 21.70
CA GLY A 286 -23.37 -5.51 22.21
C GLY A 286 -24.51 -5.65 21.18
N THR A 287 -25.73 -5.39 21.62
CA THR A 287 -26.95 -5.54 20.80
C THR A 287 -27.04 -4.54 19.64
N ASP A 288 -26.35 -3.41 19.72
CA ASP A 288 -26.36 -2.39 18.68
C ASP A 288 -25.44 -2.76 17.50
N MET A 289 -24.37 -3.53 17.75
CA MET A 289 -23.37 -3.84 16.72
C MET A 289 -23.48 -5.27 16.17
N THR A 290 -23.77 -6.27 17.00
CA THR A 290 -23.82 -7.69 16.61
C THR A 290 -24.87 -8.08 15.54
N PRO A 291 -25.94 -7.31 15.29
CA PRO A 291 -26.78 -7.52 14.12
C PRO A 291 -26.03 -7.31 12.80
N VAL A 292 -25.05 -6.39 12.77
CA VAL A 292 -24.32 -5.94 11.58
C VAL A 292 -22.88 -6.49 11.53
N PHE A 293 -22.11 -6.30 12.60
CA PHE A 293 -20.71 -6.69 12.66
C PHE A 293 -20.52 -8.05 13.34
N SER A 294 -19.58 -8.85 12.80
CA SER A 294 -19.26 -10.20 13.24
C SER A 294 -18.09 -10.23 14.25
N GLY A 295 -17.94 -9.19 15.06
CA GLY A 295 -16.84 -9.04 16.02
C GLY A 295 -15.63 -8.30 15.44
N GLY A 296 -14.43 -8.60 15.94
CA GLY A 296 -13.22 -7.94 15.47
C GLY A 296 -11.91 -8.51 16.02
N ILE A 297 -10.81 -7.97 15.48
CA ILE A 297 -9.43 -8.38 15.73
C ILE A 297 -8.66 -7.20 16.32
N VAL A 298 -8.16 -7.34 17.56
CA VAL A 298 -7.38 -6.25 18.19
C VAL A 298 -5.97 -6.19 17.59
N TYR A 299 -5.48 -4.98 17.36
CA TYR A 299 -4.10 -4.71 16.92
C TYR A 299 -3.25 -4.29 18.13
N GLU A 300 -2.23 -5.04 18.56
CA GLU A 300 -1.76 -6.34 18.09
C GLU A 300 -1.13 -7.17 19.24
N TYR A 301 -0.75 -8.42 19.00
CA TYR A 301 -0.19 -9.28 20.05
C TYR A 301 1.20 -8.80 20.51
N PHE A 302 2.12 -8.54 19.58
CA PHE A 302 3.52 -8.24 19.88
C PHE A 302 3.75 -6.74 20.09
N GLN A 303 4.48 -6.36 21.13
CA GLN A 303 4.91 -4.99 21.32
C GLN A 303 6.03 -4.62 20.38
N GLU A 304 5.83 -3.52 19.66
CA GLU A 304 6.84 -2.93 18.79
C GLU A 304 6.99 -1.43 19.06
N GLN A 305 7.79 -0.75 18.23
CA GLN A 305 7.96 0.70 18.30
C GLN A 305 6.66 1.49 18.08
N ASN A 306 5.65 0.86 17.47
CA ASN A 306 4.35 1.46 17.20
C ASN A 306 3.45 1.59 18.44
N ASP A 307 3.82 0.95 19.55
CA ASP A 307 3.11 0.98 20.84
C ASP A 307 1.67 0.45 20.79
N PHE A 308 1.49 -0.78 20.30
CA PHE A 308 0.21 -1.48 20.18
C PHE A 308 0.18 -2.90 20.78
N GLY A 309 1.27 -3.41 21.33
CA GLY A 309 1.38 -4.81 21.72
C GLY A 309 0.70 -5.15 23.03
N LEU A 310 0.10 -6.34 23.11
CA LEU A 310 -0.40 -6.92 24.36
C LEU A 310 0.71 -7.61 25.17
N VAL A 311 1.79 -8.06 24.52
CA VAL A 311 2.92 -8.73 25.18
C VAL A 311 4.25 -8.20 24.66
N SER A 312 5.26 -8.19 25.52
CA SER A 312 6.65 -8.01 25.12
C SER A 312 7.38 -9.35 25.11
N VAL A 313 8.14 -9.63 24.05
CA VAL A 313 8.93 -10.87 23.99
C VAL A 313 10.14 -10.76 24.90
N VAL A 314 10.32 -11.73 25.79
CA VAL A 314 11.48 -11.81 26.69
C VAL A 314 12.57 -12.66 26.04
N ASN A 315 12.20 -13.80 25.47
CA ASN A 315 13.06 -14.70 24.69
C ASN A 315 12.19 -15.68 23.88
N SER A 316 12.85 -16.62 23.18
CA SER A 316 12.17 -17.65 22.37
C SER A 316 11.21 -18.54 23.18
N ALA A 317 11.37 -18.64 24.49
CA ALA A 317 10.53 -19.49 25.36
C ALA A 317 9.52 -18.71 26.22
N SER A 318 9.58 -17.37 26.27
CA SER A 318 8.74 -16.58 27.18
C SER A 318 8.41 -15.18 26.67
N VAL A 319 7.19 -14.73 26.98
CA VAL A 319 6.71 -13.36 26.81
C VAL A 319 6.19 -12.82 28.13
N SER A 320 6.29 -11.50 28.31
CA SER A 320 5.74 -10.77 29.44
C SER A 320 4.46 -10.05 29.01
N PRO A 321 3.31 -10.30 29.66
CA PRO A 321 2.10 -9.49 29.44
C PRO A 321 2.36 -8.02 29.77
N LEU A 322 1.79 -7.12 28.96
CA LEU A 322 1.73 -5.69 29.23
C LEU A 322 0.40 -5.33 29.93
N SER A 323 0.24 -4.07 30.36
CA SER A 323 -0.92 -3.67 31.17
C SER A 323 -2.25 -3.79 30.42
N ASP A 324 -2.21 -3.64 29.11
CA ASP A 324 -3.34 -3.71 28.20
C ASP A 324 -3.79 -5.15 27.90
N TYR A 325 -2.91 -6.16 28.04
CA TYR A 325 -3.29 -7.58 28.01
C TYR A 325 -4.41 -7.88 29.01
N ALA A 326 -4.26 -7.45 30.26
CA ALA A 326 -5.22 -7.73 31.32
C ALA A 326 -6.56 -7.01 31.09
N ALA A 327 -6.50 -5.76 30.62
CA ALA A 327 -7.68 -4.99 30.25
C ALA A 327 -8.44 -5.65 29.10
N PHE A 328 -7.73 -6.03 28.04
CA PHE A 328 -8.32 -6.70 26.88
C PHE A 328 -8.91 -8.07 27.24
N SER A 329 -8.16 -8.90 27.95
CA SER A 329 -8.61 -10.23 28.38
C SER A 329 -9.88 -10.15 29.22
N THR A 330 -9.94 -9.19 30.15
CA THR A 330 -11.13 -8.95 30.98
C THR A 330 -12.33 -8.56 30.12
N ALA A 331 -12.16 -7.60 29.21
CA ALA A 331 -13.23 -7.13 28.33
C ALA A 331 -13.73 -8.25 27.39
N LEU A 332 -12.82 -9.02 26.78
CA LEU A 332 -13.15 -10.05 25.80
C LEU A 332 -13.81 -11.30 26.42
N ASN A 333 -13.43 -11.66 27.65
CA ASN A 333 -14.06 -12.76 28.38
C ASN A 333 -15.44 -12.37 28.95
N ALA A 334 -15.70 -11.08 29.18
CA ALA A 334 -16.99 -10.61 29.67
C ALA A 334 -18.10 -10.68 28.61
N VAL A 335 -17.77 -10.57 27.31
CA VAL A 335 -18.77 -10.50 26.25
C VAL A 335 -19.37 -11.84 25.85
N LYS A 336 -20.70 -11.86 25.73
CA LYS A 336 -21.52 -13.02 25.35
C LYS A 336 -22.57 -12.60 24.30
N PRO A 337 -22.17 -12.38 23.04
CA PRO A 337 -23.08 -11.93 22.00
C PRO A 337 -24.19 -12.97 21.75
N SER A 338 -25.40 -12.50 21.46
CA SER A 338 -26.52 -13.38 21.12
C SER A 338 -26.32 -13.97 19.73
N ALA A 339 -26.26 -15.30 19.64
CA ALA A 339 -26.03 -16.00 18.39
C ALA A 339 -27.34 -16.31 17.65
N THR A 340 -27.35 -16.07 16.34
CA THR A 340 -28.40 -16.53 15.43
C THR A 340 -28.11 -17.96 14.97
N GLN A 341 -29.13 -18.78 14.74
CA GLN A 341 -28.96 -20.10 14.12
C GLN A 341 -29.06 -19.99 12.59
N SER A 342 -28.14 -20.65 11.88
CA SER A 342 -28.06 -20.57 10.41
C SER A 342 -29.34 -21.06 9.74
N ALA A 343 -30.02 -22.04 10.34
CA ALA A 343 -31.29 -22.59 9.86
C ALA A 343 -32.44 -21.58 9.90
N SER A 344 -32.46 -20.68 10.90
CA SER A 344 -33.47 -19.61 11.00
C SER A 344 -33.05 -18.30 10.34
N TYR A 345 -31.77 -18.14 10.01
CA TYR A 345 -31.26 -16.96 9.33
C TYR A 345 -31.60 -16.97 7.83
N THR A 346 -32.40 -15.98 7.41
CA THR A 346 -32.69 -15.71 6.00
C THR A 346 -31.98 -14.41 5.59
N PRO A 347 -30.97 -14.46 4.70
CA PRO A 347 -30.29 -13.26 4.23
C PRO A 347 -31.25 -12.30 3.53
N THR A 348 -31.30 -11.05 4.01
CA THR A 348 -32.07 -9.96 3.40
C THR A 348 -31.19 -8.90 2.73
N ASN A 349 -29.90 -8.90 3.05
CA ASN A 349 -28.93 -7.93 2.55
C ASN A 349 -28.58 -8.24 1.10
N SER A 350 -28.31 -7.19 0.30
CA SER A 350 -28.04 -7.29 -1.13
C SER A 350 -26.78 -6.52 -1.51
N ALA A 351 -26.11 -6.98 -2.56
CA ALA A 351 -24.93 -6.30 -3.10
C ALA A 351 -25.22 -4.82 -3.37
N LEU A 352 -24.26 -3.95 -3.00
CA LEU A 352 -24.34 -2.52 -3.31
C LEU A 352 -24.18 -2.23 -4.81
N SER A 353 -24.53 -1.02 -5.23
CA SER A 353 -24.30 -0.56 -6.61
C SER A 353 -22.83 -0.23 -6.83
N CYS A 354 -22.30 -0.50 -8.02
CA CYS A 354 -20.92 -0.10 -8.32
C CYS A 354 -20.79 1.43 -8.40
N PRO A 355 -19.75 2.03 -7.78
CA PRO A 355 -19.43 3.44 -8.01
C PRO A 355 -19.19 3.72 -9.50
N THR A 356 -19.63 4.88 -9.96
CA THR A 356 -19.34 5.35 -11.32
C THR A 356 -17.98 6.04 -11.36
N VAL A 357 -17.20 5.80 -12.41
CA VAL A 357 -15.92 6.47 -12.61
C VAL A 357 -16.12 7.98 -12.72
N GLY A 358 -15.34 8.76 -11.97
CA GLY A 358 -15.44 10.21 -11.89
C GLY A 358 -14.34 10.83 -11.03
N ALA A 359 -14.55 12.07 -10.59
CA ALA A 359 -13.52 12.83 -9.84
C ALA A 359 -13.06 12.14 -8.55
N ASN A 360 -13.94 11.36 -7.90
CA ASN A 360 -13.66 10.74 -6.60
C ASN A 360 -13.52 9.21 -6.68
N TRP A 361 -13.54 8.64 -7.89
CA TRP A 361 -13.44 7.19 -8.09
C TRP A 361 -12.87 6.84 -9.47
N ALA A 362 -11.77 6.10 -9.51
CA ALA A 362 -11.04 5.82 -10.75
C ALA A 362 -11.00 4.33 -11.14
N ALA A 363 -11.79 3.45 -10.52
CA ALA A 363 -11.85 2.03 -10.90
C ALA A 363 -13.16 1.71 -11.65
N ALA A 364 -13.04 1.38 -12.93
CA ALA A 364 -14.12 0.83 -13.74
C ALA A 364 -14.53 -0.57 -13.26
N SER A 365 -15.71 -1.03 -13.68
CA SER A 365 -16.21 -2.37 -13.34
C SER A 365 -15.51 -3.50 -14.12
N VAL A 366 -14.88 -3.19 -15.26
CA VAL A 366 -14.06 -4.15 -16.01
C VAL A 366 -12.75 -4.36 -15.25
N LEU A 367 -12.38 -5.63 -15.03
CA LEU A 367 -11.23 -6.00 -14.22
C LEU A 367 -10.06 -6.50 -15.09
N PRO A 368 -8.81 -6.42 -14.60
CA PRO A 368 -7.66 -7.03 -15.26
C PRO A 368 -7.90 -8.51 -15.64
N PRO A 369 -7.25 -9.01 -16.71
CA PRO A 369 -7.27 -10.43 -17.08
C PRO A 369 -6.76 -11.32 -15.94
N THR A 370 -7.25 -12.56 -15.87
CA THR A 370 -6.70 -13.57 -14.97
C THR A 370 -5.25 -13.90 -15.38
N PRO A 371 -4.26 -13.83 -14.46
CA PRO A 371 -2.88 -14.19 -14.74
C PRO A 371 -2.74 -15.61 -15.28
N ASN A 372 -1.98 -15.77 -16.37
CA ASN A 372 -1.84 -17.05 -17.06
C ASN A 372 -0.42 -17.21 -17.61
N THR A 373 0.38 -18.02 -16.92
CA THR A 373 1.79 -18.28 -17.26
C THR A 373 1.94 -18.91 -18.65
N ASN A 374 1.01 -19.77 -19.08
CA ASN A 374 1.06 -20.38 -20.41
C ASN A 374 0.85 -19.33 -21.52
N VAL A 375 -0.09 -18.40 -21.35
CA VAL A 375 -0.28 -17.29 -22.31
C VAL A 375 0.96 -16.41 -22.38
N CYS A 376 1.57 -16.09 -21.23
CA CYS A 376 2.79 -15.27 -21.17
C CYS A 376 3.98 -15.96 -21.84
N ALA A 377 4.21 -17.24 -21.55
CA ALA A 377 5.25 -18.04 -22.20
C ALA A 377 5.02 -18.17 -23.71
N CYS A 378 3.78 -18.44 -24.14
CA CYS A 378 3.43 -18.49 -25.54
C CYS A 378 3.67 -17.16 -26.25
N MET A 379 3.28 -16.05 -25.62
CA MET A 379 3.55 -14.71 -26.13
C MET A 379 5.06 -14.49 -26.31
N VAL A 380 5.88 -14.77 -25.29
CA VAL A 380 7.34 -14.58 -25.39
C VAL A 380 7.97 -15.46 -26.48
N SER A 381 7.51 -16.71 -26.63
CA SER A 381 8.01 -17.62 -27.67
C SER A 381 7.72 -17.15 -29.11
N SER A 382 6.74 -16.27 -29.27
CA SER A 382 6.33 -15.72 -30.57
C SER A 382 7.13 -14.48 -31.00
N LEU A 383 7.92 -13.89 -30.11
CA LEU A 383 8.59 -12.60 -30.34
C LEU A 383 9.84 -12.75 -31.21
N SER A 384 10.01 -11.83 -32.16
CA SER A 384 11.22 -11.74 -33.00
C SER A 384 12.31 -10.88 -32.35
N CYS A 385 11.94 -9.94 -31.48
CA CYS A 385 12.82 -9.15 -30.63
C CYS A 385 12.44 -9.37 -29.17
N THR A 386 13.38 -9.83 -28.33
CA THR A 386 13.12 -10.16 -26.94
C THR A 386 14.18 -9.57 -26.01
N THR A 387 13.91 -9.57 -24.71
CA THR A 387 14.88 -9.21 -23.67
C THR A 387 16.03 -10.21 -23.62
N LYS A 388 17.24 -9.76 -23.29
CA LYS A 388 18.33 -10.68 -22.92
C LYS A 388 17.99 -11.42 -21.62
N SER A 389 18.59 -12.59 -21.41
CA SER A 389 18.27 -13.53 -20.31
C SER A 389 18.53 -12.99 -18.90
N SER A 390 19.20 -11.84 -18.76
CA SER A 390 19.43 -11.15 -17.49
C SER A 390 19.34 -9.65 -17.73
N ILE A 391 18.25 -9.04 -17.28
CA ILE A 391 18.10 -7.59 -17.21
C ILE A 391 18.03 -7.24 -15.73
N ASP A 392 18.79 -6.21 -15.34
CA ASP A 392 18.72 -5.65 -13.99
C ASP A 392 17.31 -5.10 -13.71
N ASP A 393 16.72 -5.42 -12.55
CA ASP A 393 15.36 -5.00 -12.19
C ASP A 393 15.18 -3.47 -12.22
N LEU A 394 16.23 -2.70 -11.90
CA LEU A 394 16.22 -1.23 -12.00
C LEU A 394 16.26 -0.76 -13.46
N ALA A 395 16.86 -1.54 -14.36
CA ALA A 395 16.87 -1.27 -15.80
C ALA A 395 15.51 -1.57 -16.45
N VAL A 396 14.77 -2.57 -15.96
CA VAL A 396 13.44 -2.92 -16.51
C VAL A 396 12.50 -1.71 -16.54
N GLY A 397 12.42 -0.95 -15.44
CA GLY A 397 11.57 0.26 -15.37
C GLY A 397 12.01 1.39 -16.33
N GLN A 398 13.32 1.60 -16.50
CA GLN A 398 13.87 2.59 -17.42
C GLN A 398 13.63 2.19 -18.89
N LEU A 399 13.81 0.90 -19.20
CA LEU A 399 13.59 0.35 -20.52
C LEU A 399 12.11 0.40 -20.90
N PHE A 400 11.19 0.13 -19.97
CA PHE A 400 9.76 0.35 -20.17
C PHE A 400 9.46 1.80 -20.52
N SER A 401 9.94 2.75 -19.70
CA SER A 401 9.71 4.17 -19.93
C SER A 401 10.23 4.61 -21.31
N THR A 402 11.37 4.05 -21.72
CA THR A 402 11.97 4.29 -23.03
C THR A 402 11.10 3.75 -24.16
N VAL A 403 10.79 2.45 -24.16
CA VAL A 403 10.04 1.82 -25.27
C VAL A 403 8.59 2.32 -25.34
N CYS A 404 7.93 2.55 -24.22
CA CYS A 404 6.55 3.06 -24.21
C CYS A 404 6.45 4.50 -24.73
N GLY A 405 7.55 5.29 -24.65
CA GLY A 405 7.62 6.64 -25.21
C GLY A 405 7.89 6.68 -26.72
N LEU A 406 8.19 5.54 -27.35
CA LEU A 406 8.46 5.47 -28.78
C LEU A 406 7.16 5.50 -29.62
N PRO A 407 7.24 5.94 -30.89
CA PRO A 407 6.09 5.94 -31.79
C PRO A 407 5.44 4.56 -31.96
N GLY A 408 4.13 4.55 -32.26
CA GLY A 408 3.38 3.32 -32.53
C GLY A 408 2.71 2.67 -31.32
N ASN A 409 2.78 3.30 -30.14
CA ASN A 409 2.25 2.81 -28.87
C ASN A 409 2.67 1.35 -28.56
N PRO A 410 3.98 1.08 -28.40
CA PRO A 410 4.49 -0.28 -28.25
C PRO A 410 3.96 -1.02 -27.01
N CYS A 411 3.51 -0.28 -25.99
CA CYS A 411 3.09 -0.84 -24.72
C CYS A 411 1.58 -1.17 -24.63
N LYS A 412 0.81 -0.92 -25.69
CA LYS A 412 -0.66 -1.13 -25.70
C LYS A 412 -1.13 -2.51 -25.26
N ASN A 413 -0.32 -3.56 -25.50
CA ASN A 413 -0.68 -4.94 -25.19
C ASN A 413 -0.31 -5.36 -23.76
N VAL A 414 0.46 -4.54 -23.04
CA VAL A 414 1.07 -4.89 -21.74
C VAL A 414 0.72 -3.94 -20.60
N ILE A 415 0.09 -2.81 -20.91
CA ILE A 415 -0.41 -1.86 -19.91
C ILE A 415 -1.91 -2.05 -19.69
N GLY A 416 -2.37 -1.65 -18.51
CA GLY A 416 -3.78 -1.58 -18.16
C GLY A 416 -4.15 -0.19 -17.65
N ASN A 417 -5.37 0.22 -17.90
CA ASN A 417 -5.94 1.45 -17.37
C ASN A 417 -7.25 1.12 -16.66
N ALA A 418 -7.21 1.10 -15.33
CA ALA A 418 -8.38 0.80 -14.52
C ALA A 418 -9.47 1.87 -14.58
N THR A 419 -9.16 3.11 -14.96
CA THR A 419 -10.15 4.18 -15.15
C THR A 419 -11.01 3.93 -16.39
N THR A 420 -10.41 3.47 -17.48
CA THR A 420 -11.13 3.15 -18.71
C THR A 420 -11.60 1.69 -18.76
N GLY A 421 -11.09 0.84 -17.87
CA GLY A 421 -11.35 -0.61 -17.90
C GLY A 421 -10.67 -1.32 -19.07
N VAL A 422 -9.66 -0.71 -19.68
CA VAL A 422 -8.96 -1.28 -20.84
C VAL A 422 -7.64 -1.88 -20.40
N TYR A 423 -7.49 -3.19 -20.62
CA TYR A 423 -6.30 -3.95 -20.26
C TYR A 423 -5.72 -4.64 -21.48
N GLY A 424 -4.41 -4.51 -21.69
CA GLY A 424 -3.71 -5.23 -22.74
C GLY A 424 -3.75 -6.74 -22.51
N ALA A 425 -3.73 -7.52 -23.59
CA ALA A 425 -3.83 -8.99 -23.56
C ALA A 425 -2.74 -9.68 -22.71
N TYR A 426 -1.64 -8.98 -22.44
CA TYR A 426 -0.48 -9.47 -21.70
C TYR A 426 -0.17 -8.61 -20.47
N SER A 427 -1.11 -7.77 -20.01
CA SER A 427 -0.89 -6.90 -18.83
C SER A 427 -0.68 -7.67 -17.53
N MET A 428 -1.07 -8.95 -17.52
CA MET A 428 -0.91 -9.89 -16.42
C MET A 428 0.40 -10.68 -16.45
N CYS A 429 1.25 -10.49 -17.46
CA CYS A 429 2.57 -11.12 -17.52
C CYS A 429 3.56 -10.40 -16.61
N ASN A 430 4.67 -11.05 -16.26
CA ASN A 430 5.66 -10.42 -15.39
C ASN A 430 6.35 -9.22 -16.10
N ALA A 431 7.08 -8.40 -15.36
CA ALA A 431 7.68 -7.17 -15.89
C ALA A 431 8.61 -7.44 -17.10
N THR A 432 9.47 -8.47 -17.03
CA THR A 432 10.40 -8.80 -18.11
C THR A 432 9.68 -9.31 -19.36
N GLU A 433 8.67 -10.16 -19.22
CA GLU A 433 7.86 -10.66 -20.33
C GLU A 433 7.10 -9.52 -21.02
N ARG A 434 6.52 -8.61 -20.22
CA ARG A 434 5.85 -7.41 -20.75
C ARG A 434 6.83 -6.50 -21.49
N LEU A 435 8.06 -6.37 -21.00
CA LEU A 435 9.09 -5.57 -21.66
C LEU A 435 9.50 -6.18 -23.01
N ALA A 436 9.66 -7.51 -23.05
CA ALA A 436 9.93 -8.25 -24.28
C ALA A 436 8.84 -8.00 -25.33
N ASN A 437 7.56 -8.08 -24.94
CA ASN A 437 6.46 -7.78 -25.85
C ASN A 437 6.49 -6.34 -26.37
N ALA A 438 6.82 -5.37 -25.53
CA ALA A 438 6.91 -3.96 -25.93
C ALA A 438 8.08 -3.74 -26.91
N PHE A 439 9.24 -4.38 -26.67
CA PHE A 439 10.37 -4.38 -27.61
C PHE A 439 9.98 -4.94 -28.97
N ASP A 440 9.34 -6.11 -28.99
CA ASP A 440 8.89 -6.72 -30.24
C ASP A 440 7.84 -5.85 -30.95
N THR A 441 6.85 -5.32 -30.23
CA THR A 441 5.80 -4.48 -30.81
C THR A 441 6.39 -3.25 -31.50
N TYR A 442 7.36 -2.58 -30.86
CA TYR A 442 8.10 -1.50 -31.50
C TYR A 442 8.89 -1.99 -32.73
N TYR A 443 9.65 -3.06 -32.57
CA TYR A 443 10.48 -3.65 -33.63
C TYR A 443 9.66 -4.00 -34.87
N GLN A 444 8.48 -4.61 -34.71
CA GLN A 444 7.60 -4.98 -35.82
C GLN A 444 7.03 -3.76 -36.55
N GLY A 445 6.84 -2.63 -35.85
CA GLY A 445 6.38 -1.37 -36.43
C GLY A 445 7.43 -0.61 -37.25
N LEU A 446 8.70 -1.05 -37.22
CA LEU A 446 9.78 -0.40 -37.97
C LEU A 446 9.75 -0.75 -39.47
N SER A 447 10.19 0.20 -40.29
CA SER A 447 10.48 -0.05 -41.71
C SER A 447 11.62 -1.06 -41.87
N ALA A 448 11.68 -1.73 -43.03
CA ALA A 448 12.70 -2.75 -43.31
C ALA A 448 14.13 -2.23 -43.10
N THR A 449 14.42 -0.97 -43.45
CA THR A 449 15.72 -0.33 -43.26
C THR A 449 16.09 -0.14 -41.78
N ASN A 450 15.10 0.12 -40.92
CA ASN A 450 15.31 0.38 -39.50
C ASN A 450 15.30 -0.90 -38.65
N LYS A 451 14.84 -2.04 -39.19
CA LYS A 451 14.86 -3.33 -38.49
C LYS A 451 16.27 -3.89 -38.27
N ALA A 452 17.29 -3.44 -39.01
CA ALA A 452 18.65 -3.93 -38.83
C ALA A 452 19.27 -3.56 -37.46
N THR A 453 18.88 -2.42 -36.89
CA THR A 453 19.38 -1.90 -35.59
C THR A 453 18.26 -1.67 -34.58
N GLY A 454 17.01 -1.96 -34.95
CA GLY A 454 15.82 -1.65 -34.15
C GLY A 454 15.58 -2.56 -32.94
N CYS A 455 16.34 -3.66 -32.80
CA CYS A 455 16.26 -4.58 -31.67
C CYS A 455 17.61 -4.63 -30.92
N ASP A 456 17.92 -3.54 -30.22
CA ASP A 456 19.12 -3.44 -29.38
C ASP A 456 18.79 -2.89 -27.99
N PHE A 457 18.06 -1.77 -27.92
CA PHE A 457 17.62 -1.13 -26.67
C PHE A 457 18.76 -0.93 -25.65
N GLY A 458 19.88 -0.38 -26.11
CA GLY A 458 21.06 -0.15 -25.29
C GLY A 458 21.75 -1.46 -24.90
N GLY A 459 21.73 -2.44 -25.81
CA GLY A 459 22.24 -3.78 -25.58
C GLY A 459 21.41 -4.67 -24.65
N ASN A 460 20.15 -4.32 -24.35
CA ASN A 460 19.27 -5.12 -23.46
C ASN A 460 18.30 -6.04 -24.22
N ALA A 461 18.23 -5.92 -25.54
CA ALA A 461 17.43 -6.78 -26.39
C ALA A 461 18.28 -7.64 -27.32
N THR A 462 17.67 -8.68 -27.88
CA THR A 462 18.27 -9.56 -28.88
C THR A 462 17.22 -10.05 -29.87
N LEU A 463 17.64 -10.23 -31.13
CA LEU A 463 16.83 -10.87 -32.15
C LEU A 463 16.78 -12.38 -31.95
N VAL A 464 15.61 -12.95 -32.22
CA VAL A 464 15.37 -14.39 -32.25
C VAL A 464 15.30 -14.83 -33.72
N SER A 465 16.23 -15.67 -34.15
CA SER A 465 16.40 -16.04 -35.56
C SER A 465 15.28 -16.93 -36.11
N LYS A 466 14.53 -17.62 -35.22
CA LYS A 466 13.34 -18.43 -35.54
C LYS A 466 12.36 -18.43 -34.36
N PRO A 467 11.50 -17.41 -34.21
CA PRO A 467 10.42 -17.48 -33.23
C PRO A 467 9.57 -18.71 -33.53
N ALA A 468 9.34 -19.56 -32.52
CA ALA A 468 8.67 -20.83 -32.68
C ALA A 468 7.45 -20.84 -31.75
N VAL A 469 6.28 -20.66 -32.35
CA VAL A 469 5.00 -20.78 -31.65
C VAL A 469 4.65 -22.26 -31.61
N GLY A 470 4.67 -22.86 -30.42
CA GLY A 470 4.23 -24.26 -30.25
C GLY A 470 2.80 -24.44 -30.75
N ALA A 471 2.44 -25.65 -31.21
CA ALA A 471 1.12 -25.91 -31.78
C ALA A 471 -0.05 -25.54 -30.83
N SER A 472 0.17 -25.60 -29.51
CA SER A 472 -0.79 -25.23 -28.47
C SER A 472 -0.89 -23.73 -28.17
N CYS A 473 0.03 -22.89 -28.68
CA CYS A 473 0.10 -21.47 -28.33
C CYS A 473 -0.84 -20.58 -29.13
N SER A 474 -1.20 -20.97 -30.35
CA SER A 474 -2.03 -20.16 -31.24
C SER A 474 -3.42 -19.89 -30.66
N SER A 475 -4.05 -20.91 -30.05
CA SER A 475 -5.35 -20.77 -29.40
C SER A 475 -5.29 -19.94 -28.12
N ALA A 476 -4.21 -20.08 -27.33
CA ALA A 476 -4.00 -19.32 -26.10
C ALA A 476 -3.83 -17.82 -26.38
N ILE A 477 -2.98 -17.47 -27.36
CA ILE A 477 -2.77 -16.07 -27.79
C ILE A 477 -4.05 -15.47 -28.38
N ALA A 478 -4.77 -16.21 -29.23
CA ALA A 478 -6.01 -15.75 -29.84
C ALA A 478 -7.08 -15.45 -28.77
N SER A 479 -7.21 -16.33 -27.77
CA SER A 479 -8.17 -16.16 -26.68
C SER A 479 -7.85 -14.92 -25.82
N ALA A 480 -6.57 -14.73 -25.46
CA ALA A 480 -6.14 -13.57 -24.67
C ALA A 480 -6.36 -12.25 -25.43
N THR A 481 -6.07 -12.23 -26.72
CA THR A 481 -6.25 -11.04 -27.57
C THR A 481 -7.73 -10.71 -27.76
N ALA A 482 -8.58 -11.72 -27.96
CA ALA A 482 -10.02 -11.53 -28.08
C ALA A 482 -10.64 -10.98 -26.79
N ALA A 483 -10.23 -11.49 -25.63
CA ALA A 483 -10.69 -10.99 -24.33
C ALA A 483 -10.32 -9.52 -24.10
N ALA A 484 -9.09 -9.12 -24.43
CA ALA A 484 -8.64 -7.74 -24.35
C ALA A 484 -9.38 -6.82 -25.33
N GLY A 485 -9.63 -7.29 -26.56
CA GLY A 485 -10.38 -6.54 -27.57
C GLY A 485 -11.85 -6.31 -27.18
N ALA A 486 -12.51 -7.32 -26.61
CA ALA A 486 -13.88 -7.21 -26.12
C ALA A 486 -13.99 -6.14 -25.01
N ALA A 487 -13.05 -6.14 -24.06
CA ALA A 487 -12.96 -5.14 -23.00
C ALA A 487 -12.75 -3.70 -23.55
N ALA A 488 -11.95 -3.54 -24.61
CA ALA A 488 -11.72 -2.25 -25.24
C ALA A 488 -12.94 -1.70 -26.02
N SER A 489 -13.78 -2.59 -26.56
CA SER A 489 -14.98 -2.22 -27.34
C SER A 489 -16.23 -1.97 -26.49
N GLY A 490 -16.25 -2.42 -25.23
CA GLY A 490 -17.41 -2.38 -24.33
C GLY A 490 -17.72 -1.02 -23.67
N GLY A 491 -17.01 0.06 -24.03
CA GLY A 491 -17.24 1.42 -23.50
C GLY A 491 -18.51 2.12 -24.01
N SER A 492 -19.31 1.46 -24.85
CA SER A 492 -20.65 1.93 -25.25
C SER A 492 -21.48 0.79 -25.81
N SER A 493 -22.36 0.22 -24.99
CA SER A 493 -23.74 -0.12 -25.39
C SER A 493 -24.44 -0.82 -24.23
N GLY A 494 -25.59 -0.27 -23.85
CA GLY A 494 -26.55 -0.97 -23.01
C GLY A 494 -26.98 -2.28 -23.68
N SER A 495 -27.23 -3.27 -22.82
CA SER A 495 -27.79 -4.56 -23.16
C SER A 495 -28.94 -4.44 -24.16
N SER A 496 -28.77 -5.00 -25.35
CA SER A 496 -29.89 -5.40 -26.20
C SER A 496 -29.95 -6.92 -26.23
N SER A 497 -30.66 -7.49 -25.25
CA SER A 497 -31.16 -8.85 -25.34
C SER A 497 -32.30 -8.85 -26.36
N GLY A 498 -32.08 -9.53 -27.49
CA GLY A 498 -33.12 -9.84 -28.44
C GLY A 498 -34.18 -10.73 -27.80
N GLY A 499 -35.38 -10.18 -27.60
CA GLY A 499 -36.58 -10.90 -27.20
C GLY A 499 -37.73 -10.50 -28.14
N ALA A 500 -38.30 -11.50 -28.79
CA ALA A 500 -39.31 -11.34 -29.83
C ALA A 500 -40.64 -10.75 -29.32
N SER A 501 -41.15 -9.79 -30.10
CA SER A 501 -42.54 -9.37 -30.33
C SER A 501 -43.66 -9.88 -29.41
N SER A 502 -44.41 -8.95 -28.80
CA SER A 502 -45.85 -8.76 -29.13
C SER A 502 -46.44 -7.48 -28.50
N SER A 503 -47.38 -6.89 -29.26
CA SER A 503 -48.52 -6.05 -28.84
C SER A 503 -48.45 -4.51 -28.92
N ALA A 504 -49.35 -4.02 -29.79
CA ALA A 504 -50.33 -2.96 -29.59
C ALA A 504 -49.90 -1.48 -29.57
N SER A 505 -50.35 -0.81 -30.63
CA SER A 505 -50.59 0.63 -30.76
C SER A 505 -51.42 1.21 -29.62
N THR A 506 -51.06 2.41 -29.14
CA THR A 506 -51.95 3.58 -29.17
C THR A 506 -51.20 4.87 -28.83
N SER A 507 -51.70 5.93 -29.47
CA SER A 507 -51.28 7.32 -29.59
C SER A 507 -51.59 8.23 -28.38
N LYS A 508 -50.94 9.41 -28.41
CA LYS A 508 -51.29 10.76 -27.84
C LYS A 508 -50.42 11.20 -26.66
N SER A 509 -50.05 12.47 -26.45
CA SER A 509 -49.77 13.67 -27.26
C SER A 509 -49.50 14.78 -26.23
N ASP A 510 -48.49 15.63 -26.50
CA ASP A 510 -48.31 17.04 -26.08
C ASP A 510 -48.18 17.38 -24.56
N ALA A 511 -47.01 17.81 -24.03
CA ALA A 511 -46.31 19.12 -24.13
C ALA A 511 -46.80 20.15 -23.05
N PRO A 512 -46.12 21.29 -22.74
CA PRO A 512 -44.74 21.77 -23.01
C PRO A 512 -44.02 22.48 -21.82
N ASN A 513 -42.79 22.97 -22.13
CA ASN A 513 -42.13 24.20 -21.66
C ASN A 513 -41.24 24.26 -20.38
N SER A 514 -39.94 24.42 -20.66
CA SER A 514 -39.06 25.57 -20.32
C SER A 514 -38.88 26.03 -18.87
N ILE A 515 -37.61 26.18 -18.45
CA ILE A 515 -36.99 27.38 -17.81
C ILE A 515 -35.47 27.13 -17.67
N VAL A 516 -34.65 27.85 -18.45
CA VAL A 516 -33.72 28.95 -18.05
C VAL A 516 -32.54 28.53 -17.18
N GLY A 517 -31.34 28.66 -17.75
CA GLY A 517 -30.09 28.71 -17.01
C GLY A 517 -29.87 30.07 -16.35
N ALA A 518 -29.24 30.05 -15.18
CA ALA A 518 -28.56 31.21 -14.61
C ALA A 518 -27.42 30.75 -13.70
N SER A 519 -26.23 31.21 -14.05
CA SER A 519 -25.03 31.33 -13.23
C SER A 519 -25.19 32.39 -12.12
N LEU A 520 -24.24 32.39 -11.17
CA LEU A 520 -23.98 33.30 -10.03
C LEU A 520 -24.56 32.78 -8.69
N GLY A 521 -23.86 32.75 -7.56
CA GLY A 521 -22.52 33.22 -7.21
C GLY A 521 -22.17 32.88 -5.75
N LEU A 522 -20.85 32.91 -5.49
CA LEU A 522 -20.13 33.01 -4.23
C LEU A 522 -20.91 33.43 -2.96
N THR A 523 -20.65 32.75 -1.84
CA THR A 523 -19.88 33.22 -0.65
C THR A 523 -20.50 32.74 0.67
N LYS A 524 -19.61 32.31 1.58
CA LYS A 524 -19.79 32.12 3.04
C LYS A 524 -20.48 30.83 3.47
N TYR A 525 -19.69 29.81 3.79
CA TYR A 525 -19.55 29.20 5.13
C TYR A 525 -18.32 28.28 5.09
N PHE A 526 -17.14 28.89 5.25
CA PHE A 526 -15.86 28.20 5.44
C PHE A 526 -15.40 28.51 6.85
N THR A 527 -15.68 27.64 7.82
CA THR A 527 -14.80 27.45 8.99
C THR A 527 -15.13 26.15 9.70
N VAL A 528 -14.05 25.49 10.15
CA VAL A 528 -13.96 24.36 11.10
C VAL A 528 -13.94 22.96 10.46
N GLY A 529 -12.74 22.34 10.49
CA GLY A 529 -12.60 20.90 10.29
C GLY A 529 -11.34 20.39 9.57
N PHE A 530 -10.22 21.13 9.52
CA PHE A 530 -8.95 20.60 8.98
C PHE A 530 -7.88 20.51 10.07
N ALA A 531 -7.69 19.30 10.58
CA ALA A 531 -6.39 18.84 11.06
C ALA A 531 -6.32 17.33 10.85
N MET A 532 -5.17 16.87 10.35
CA MET A 532 -4.71 15.50 10.12
C MET A 532 -4.74 15.04 8.64
N ILE A 533 -3.71 14.25 8.31
CA ILE A 533 -3.33 13.64 7.03
C ILE A 533 -2.27 14.43 6.23
N ALA A 534 -1.01 14.21 6.60
CA ALA A 534 0.16 14.48 5.77
C ALA A 534 1.19 13.33 5.87
N GLY A 535 0.93 12.26 5.13
CA GLY A 535 1.79 11.11 4.80
C GLY A 535 0.87 10.07 4.13
N PHE A 536 1.04 9.61 2.90
CA PHE A 536 2.23 9.10 2.22
C PHE A 536 2.05 9.18 0.70
N SER A 537 3.11 9.55 -0.04
CA SER A 537 3.24 9.29 -1.48
C SER A 537 4.63 8.72 -1.73
N GLY A 538 4.71 7.45 -2.11
CA GLY A 538 5.95 6.76 -2.43
C GLY A 538 6.07 6.52 -3.94
N MET A 539 7.23 6.84 -4.50
CA MET A 539 7.84 6.16 -5.64
C MET A 539 9.38 6.30 -5.54
N GLY A 540 10.10 5.21 -5.78
CA GLY A 540 11.51 5.17 -6.19
C GLY A 540 12.54 5.83 -5.27
N MET A 541 12.79 5.25 -4.10
CA MET A 541 13.72 5.77 -3.10
C MET A 541 14.95 4.88 -2.97
N ILE A 542 16.15 5.45 -3.11
CA ILE A 542 17.32 4.87 -2.43
C ILE A 542 17.09 5.14 -0.94
N LEU A 543 16.56 4.14 -0.24
CA LEU A 543 16.46 4.13 1.21
C LEU A 543 17.84 3.75 1.77
N LEU A 544 18.58 4.73 2.29
CA LEU A 544 19.64 4.46 3.25
C LEU A 544 18.98 4.26 4.63
N TYR A 545 18.63 3.02 4.96
CA TYR A 545 18.34 2.61 6.33
C TYR A 545 19.66 2.17 6.97
N GLN A 546 20.02 2.75 8.12
CA GLN A 546 20.99 2.15 9.03
C GLN A 546 20.27 1.69 10.29
N ASP A 547 20.24 0.38 10.47
CA ASP A 547 20.07 -0.27 11.76
C ASP A 547 21.29 0.01 12.66
N THR A 548 21.07 0.02 13.97
CA THR A 548 22.09 0.11 15.01
C THR A 548 23.02 -1.11 15.02
N VAL A 549 23.98 -1.13 14.10
CA VAL A 549 25.33 -1.65 14.35
C VAL A 549 26.23 -0.44 14.46
N ARG A 550 26.95 -0.29 15.59
CA ARG A 550 28.02 0.70 15.73
C ARG A 550 29.11 0.42 14.68
N LEU A 551 28.98 1.03 13.51
CA LEU A 551 30.05 1.27 12.57
C LEU A 551 29.92 2.73 12.10
N PRO A 552 30.95 3.57 12.29
CA PRO A 552 30.95 4.93 11.75
C PRO A 552 30.96 4.81 10.22
N LEU A 553 29.83 5.06 9.58
CA LEU A 553 29.71 4.98 8.13
C LEU A 553 30.13 6.31 7.52
N HIS A 554 31.43 6.40 7.25
CA HIS A 554 32.04 7.35 6.32
C HIS A 554 31.55 7.02 4.92
N SER A 555 30.82 7.92 4.27
CA SER A 555 30.67 7.86 2.81
C SER A 555 30.62 9.25 2.21
N VAL A 556 31.69 9.60 1.52
CA VAL A 556 31.70 10.63 0.49
C VAL A 556 31.34 9.96 -0.81
N LEU A 557 30.21 10.36 -1.39
CA LEU A 557 29.79 9.90 -2.69
C LEU A 557 30.48 10.73 -3.76
N ASN A 558 31.69 10.34 -4.14
CA ASN A 558 32.37 10.92 -5.29
C ASN A 558 31.87 10.21 -6.57
N LYS A 559 31.12 10.95 -7.41
CA LYS A 559 30.50 10.55 -8.69
C LYS A 559 29.37 9.49 -8.61
N THR A 560 28.16 9.93 -8.29
CA THR A 560 26.91 9.18 -8.59
C THR A 560 26.02 9.98 -9.54
N ASN A 561 25.45 9.30 -10.54
CA ASN A 561 24.38 9.82 -11.40
C ASN A 561 23.04 9.49 -10.75
N THR A 562 22.55 10.35 -9.86
CA THR A 562 21.37 10.08 -9.03
C THR A 562 20.13 10.76 -9.62
N PHE A 563 19.00 10.03 -9.71
CA PHE A 563 17.81 10.49 -10.44
C PHE A 563 16.73 11.18 -9.58
N GLN A 564 16.70 10.97 -8.25
CA GLN A 564 15.96 11.76 -7.24
C GLN A 564 16.64 11.53 -5.87
N VAL A 565 16.64 12.52 -4.98
CA VAL A 565 17.26 12.46 -3.65
C VAL A 565 16.22 12.72 -2.57
N TYR A 566 16.09 11.77 -1.65
CA TYR A 566 15.30 11.91 -0.44
C TYR A 566 16.13 11.80 0.82
N ILE A 567 15.91 12.72 1.76
CA ILE A 567 16.50 12.65 3.10
C ILE A 567 15.42 12.44 4.16
N GLY A 568 15.50 11.31 4.87
CA GLY A 568 14.60 10.96 5.97
C GLY A 568 14.78 11.82 7.23
N LYS A 569 13.90 11.63 8.22
CA LYS A 569 13.94 12.35 9.51
C LYS A 569 15.25 12.05 10.21
N LEU A 570 15.84 13.05 10.86
CA LEU A 570 17.13 12.96 11.55
C LEU A 570 18.33 12.61 10.62
N GLY A 571 18.08 12.34 9.34
CA GLY A 571 19.13 11.99 8.38
C GLY A 571 19.97 13.21 8.02
N ASN A 572 21.28 12.99 7.89
CA ASN A 572 22.22 13.94 7.33
C ASN A 572 22.81 13.35 6.05
N ALA A 573 22.89 14.15 4.99
CA ALA A 573 23.52 13.73 3.75
C ALA A 573 24.37 14.85 3.16
N TYR A 574 25.62 14.52 2.82
CA TYR A 574 26.55 15.44 2.17
C TYR A 574 26.86 14.93 0.76
N PHE A 575 26.64 15.79 -0.24
CA PHE A 575 26.95 15.53 -1.63
C PHE A 575 28.00 16.52 -2.09
N LYS A 576 29.11 16.02 -2.66
CA LYS A 576 30.18 16.85 -3.21
C LYS A 576 30.49 16.36 -4.62
N SER A 577 30.75 17.27 -5.56
CA SER A 577 31.17 16.90 -6.93
C SER A 577 30.24 15.90 -7.62
N SER A 578 28.93 16.00 -7.36
CA SER A 578 27.91 15.04 -7.81
C SER A 578 27.10 15.56 -9.00
N GLU A 579 26.49 14.66 -9.79
CA GLU A 579 25.49 15.02 -10.80
C GLU A 579 24.11 14.50 -10.37
N ILE A 580 23.17 15.42 -10.13
CA ILE A 580 21.83 15.11 -9.64
C ILE A 580 20.82 15.57 -10.69
N ALA A 581 20.05 14.66 -11.26
CA ALA A 581 19.18 14.96 -12.40
C ALA A 581 17.71 14.62 -12.14
N GLY A 582 16.78 15.55 -12.35
CA GLY A 582 15.35 15.27 -12.13
C GLY A 582 14.40 16.26 -12.80
N GLN A 583 13.10 16.10 -12.53
CA GLN A 583 12.02 16.89 -13.16
C GLN A 583 11.13 17.62 -12.15
N THR A 584 10.56 16.91 -11.17
CA THR A 584 9.64 17.48 -10.18
C THR A 584 10.14 17.14 -8.80
N ASP A 585 10.40 18.16 -7.98
CA ASP A 585 10.69 18.06 -6.55
C ASP A 585 11.77 17.01 -6.23
N PHE A 586 12.77 16.90 -7.11
CA PHE A 586 13.73 15.78 -7.09
C PHE A 586 14.79 15.90 -6.00
N LEU A 587 14.79 16.99 -5.23
CA LEU A 587 15.41 17.10 -3.92
C LEU A 587 14.30 17.29 -2.87
N TYR A 588 13.98 16.25 -2.12
CA TYR A 588 12.89 16.29 -1.14
C TYR A 588 13.27 15.57 0.16
N GLY A 589 12.52 15.80 1.22
CA GLY A 589 12.82 15.17 2.52
C GLY A 589 12.48 16.04 3.71
N PHE A 590 12.93 15.59 4.87
CA PHE A 590 12.70 16.24 6.17
C PHE A 590 13.89 16.11 7.16
N GLY A 591 15.04 15.64 6.70
CA GLY A 591 16.34 15.76 7.39
C GLY A 591 17.18 16.92 6.86
N THR A 592 18.50 16.79 6.86
CA THR A 592 19.44 17.81 6.37
C THR A 592 20.23 17.28 5.17
N ALA A 593 20.23 18.00 4.05
CA ALA A 593 21.14 17.78 2.93
C ALA A 593 22.04 19.00 2.70
N PHE A 594 23.33 18.76 2.48
CA PHE A 594 24.26 19.78 2.00
C PHE A 594 24.89 19.31 0.69
N ILE A 595 24.64 20.03 -0.40
CA ILE A 595 25.08 19.72 -1.76
C ILE A 595 26.08 20.80 -2.16
N GLN A 596 27.33 20.41 -2.40
CA GLN A 596 28.44 21.32 -2.67
C GLN A 596 29.10 20.98 -4.00
N SER A 597 29.54 22.00 -4.76
CA SER A 597 30.35 21.80 -5.97
C SER A 597 29.77 20.80 -6.96
N SER A 598 28.43 20.76 -7.08
CA SER A 598 27.70 19.72 -7.80
C SER A 598 26.91 20.29 -8.98
N ARG A 599 26.48 19.43 -9.89
CA ARG A 599 25.66 19.79 -11.06
C ARG A 599 24.24 19.26 -10.89
N LEU A 600 23.26 20.16 -10.89
CA LEU A 600 21.84 19.85 -10.86
C LEU A 600 21.29 19.96 -12.29
N LEU A 601 20.85 18.83 -12.85
CA LEU A 601 20.45 18.69 -14.24
C LEU A 601 18.91 18.62 -14.37
N LEU A 602 18.32 19.65 -14.96
CA LEU A 602 16.86 19.78 -15.13
C LEU A 602 16.41 19.02 -16.38
N ARG A 603 15.64 17.95 -16.19
CA ARG A 603 15.10 17.13 -17.31
C ARG A 603 13.84 17.71 -17.93
N ASN A 604 13.05 18.44 -17.14
CA ASN A 604 11.91 19.26 -17.53
C ASN A 604 11.53 20.14 -16.32
N CYS A 605 10.63 21.11 -16.46
CA CYS A 605 10.11 21.88 -15.34
C CYS A 605 8.80 21.27 -14.80
N GLY A 606 8.75 21.01 -13.49
CA GLY A 606 7.55 20.56 -12.79
C GLY A 606 7.15 21.47 -11.63
N GLY A 607 7.12 20.91 -10.42
CA GLY A 607 6.98 21.61 -9.15
C GLY A 607 8.12 22.61 -8.92
N GLY A 608 9.13 22.25 -8.14
CA GLY A 608 10.42 22.94 -8.09
C GLY A 608 11.57 21.93 -8.14
N ILE A 609 12.81 22.40 -8.01
CA ILE A 609 13.97 21.54 -7.76
C ILE A 609 13.87 20.93 -6.37
N THR A 610 13.54 21.78 -5.38
CA THR A 610 13.44 21.40 -3.96
C THR A 610 11.99 21.39 -3.45
N ALA A 611 11.64 20.40 -2.63
CA ALA A 611 10.42 20.39 -1.82
C ALA A 611 10.70 19.76 -0.45
N TRP A 612 10.96 20.60 0.55
CA TRP A 612 11.34 20.15 1.89
C TRP A 612 10.17 20.24 2.86
N LYS A 613 10.00 19.21 3.67
CA LYS A 613 9.06 19.20 4.79
C LYS A 613 9.86 19.52 6.04
N GLY A 614 9.58 20.64 6.70
CA GLY A 614 10.10 20.85 8.04
C GLY A 614 9.52 19.81 9.00
N ALA A 615 10.32 19.36 9.97
CA ALA A 615 9.92 18.31 10.91
C ALA A 615 9.74 18.87 12.32
N ASN A 616 8.75 18.34 13.04
CA ASN A 616 8.65 18.55 14.47
C ASN A 616 9.69 17.68 15.19
N THR A 617 10.62 18.34 15.87
CA THR A 617 11.68 17.74 16.69
C THR A 617 11.59 18.28 18.11
N THR A 618 12.15 17.55 19.07
CA THR A 618 12.25 17.99 20.47
C THR A 618 13.29 19.09 20.68
N PHE A 619 14.03 19.47 19.63
CA PHE A 619 15.07 20.49 19.63
C PHE A 619 14.94 21.43 18.42
N PRO A 620 15.41 22.69 18.49
CA PRO A 620 15.52 23.57 17.33
C PRO A 620 16.46 22.98 16.28
N ASN A 621 16.01 22.87 15.02
CA ASN A 621 16.77 22.23 13.96
C ASN A 621 17.00 23.12 12.73
N LYS A 622 18.01 22.73 11.95
CA LYS A 622 18.32 23.28 10.63
C LYS A 622 17.99 22.31 9.49
N TYR A 623 16.93 21.52 9.64
CA TYR A 623 16.51 20.61 8.56
C TYR A 623 16.12 21.41 7.33
N GLY A 624 16.62 20.97 6.19
CA GLY A 624 16.60 21.71 4.96
C GLY A 624 17.59 21.15 3.95
N VAL A 625 17.57 21.73 2.76
CA VAL A 625 18.56 21.45 1.72
C VAL A 625 19.36 22.71 1.40
N TYR A 626 20.68 22.57 1.40
CA TYR A 626 21.63 23.65 1.23
C TYR A 626 22.48 23.36 0.00
N ILE A 627 22.34 24.15 -1.06
CA ILE A 627 23.05 23.98 -2.32
C ILE A 627 24.08 25.10 -2.42
N SER A 628 25.37 24.75 -2.39
CA SER A 628 26.48 25.70 -2.37
C SER A 628 27.42 25.44 -3.55
N GLN A 629 27.95 26.52 -4.15
CA GLN A 629 29.01 26.45 -5.17
C GLN A 629 28.70 25.50 -6.32
N SER A 630 27.42 25.38 -6.69
CA SER A 630 26.93 24.36 -7.60
C SER A 630 26.49 24.98 -8.93
N THR A 631 25.99 24.16 -9.85
CA THR A 631 25.48 24.62 -11.15
C THR A 631 24.13 23.98 -11.43
N VAL A 632 23.11 24.78 -11.73
CA VAL A 632 21.78 24.34 -12.17
C VAL A 632 21.65 24.61 -13.67
N VAL A 633 21.51 23.54 -14.45
CA VAL A 633 21.42 23.61 -15.92
C VAL A 633 20.39 22.65 -16.48
N ALA A 634 19.88 22.93 -17.67
CA ALA A 634 19.18 21.94 -18.47
C ALA A 634 20.02 20.66 -18.65
N ALA A 635 19.41 19.50 -18.53
CA ALA A 635 20.09 18.21 -18.65
C ALA A 635 20.66 17.95 -20.07
N ASN A 636 20.14 18.60 -21.11
CA ASN A 636 20.70 18.56 -22.47
C ASN A 636 20.24 19.76 -23.31
N SER A 637 20.90 19.95 -24.46
CA SER A 637 20.64 21.05 -25.40
C SER A 637 19.29 20.96 -26.12
N THR A 638 18.67 19.79 -26.21
CA THR A 638 17.36 19.61 -26.84
C THR A 638 16.24 20.16 -25.97
N ILE A 639 16.31 19.94 -24.65
CA ILE A 639 15.30 20.43 -23.72
C ILE A 639 15.53 21.89 -23.34
N ALA A 640 16.79 22.37 -23.30
CA ALA A 640 17.13 23.71 -22.82
C ALA A 640 16.26 24.84 -23.42
N PRO A 641 15.98 24.89 -24.75
CA PRO A 641 15.12 25.92 -25.34
C PRO A 641 13.65 25.83 -24.90
N THR A 642 13.18 24.63 -24.57
CA THR A 642 11.76 24.38 -24.25
C THR A 642 11.39 24.80 -22.83
N ILE A 643 12.37 24.96 -21.94
CA ILE A 643 12.18 25.22 -20.51
C ILE A 643 12.76 26.55 -20.02
N ILE A 644 13.18 27.44 -20.92
CA ILE A 644 13.66 28.79 -20.61
C ILE A 644 12.64 29.53 -19.73
N GLY A 645 13.09 30.03 -18.56
CA GLY A 645 12.29 30.80 -17.61
C GLY A 645 11.13 30.04 -16.95
N LYS A 646 11.05 28.70 -17.04
CA LYS A 646 9.90 27.92 -16.55
C LYS A 646 10.13 27.21 -15.21
N CYS A 647 11.39 26.96 -14.82
CA CYS A 647 11.72 26.10 -13.68
C CYS A 647 11.85 26.90 -12.37
N PHE A 648 11.31 26.39 -11.28
CA PHE A 648 11.45 27.01 -9.96
C PHE A 648 12.52 26.29 -9.13
N LEU A 649 13.26 27.04 -8.30
CA LEU A 649 14.25 26.52 -7.34
C LEU A 649 13.61 25.65 -6.26
N GLY A 650 12.34 25.87 -5.96
CA GLY A 650 11.60 25.05 -5.02
C GLY A 650 10.17 25.51 -4.77
N ARG A 651 9.46 24.70 -3.99
CA ARG A 651 8.13 25.02 -3.44
C ARG A 651 7.93 24.36 -2.07
N PRO A 652 7.12 24.94 -1.17
CA PRO A 652 7.07 24.51 0.22
C PRO A 652 6.22 23.26 0.38
N TRP A 653 6.82 22.14 0.79
CA TRP A 653 6.02 20.94 1.12
C TRP A 653 5.17 21.20 2.38
N ASN A 654 5.67 21.99 3.33
CA ASN A 654 4.90 22.58 4.42
C ASN A 654 5.42 23.99 4.78
N ILE A 655 4.76 24.65 5.74
CA ILE A 655 5.11 26.02 6.18
C ILE A 655 6.52 26.15 6.79
N GLN A 656 7.17 25.04 7.15
CA GLN A 656 8.52 24.99 7.70
C GLN A 656 9.57 24.59 6.65
N HIS A 657 9.22 24.62 5.36
CA HIS A 657 10.16 24.34 4.27
C HIS A 657 11.43 25.18 4.42
N ARG A 658 12.58 24.55 4.18
CA ARG A 658 13.88 25.21 4.14
C ARG A 658 14.70 24.74 2.96
N SER A 659 15.03 25.66 2.06
CA SER A 659 16.00 25.45 0.99
C SER A 659 16.79 26.72 0.74
N VAL A 660 18.11 26.59 0.58
CA VAL A 660 19.01 27.73 0.35
C VAL A 660 19.93 27.39 -0.82
N PHE A 661 19.95 28.25 -1.84
CA PHE A 661 20.96 28.23 -2.89
C PHE A 661 21.99 29.31 -2.60
N MET A 662 23.28 28.98 -2.70
CA MET A 662 24.39 29.83 -2.31
C MET A 662 25.51 29.72 -3.34
N ASP A 663 26.01 30.85 -3.82
CA ASP A 663 27.12 30.93 -4.78
C ASP A 663 26.93 29.96 -5.96
N THR A 664 25.69 29.78 -6.43
CA THR A 664 25.31 28.76 -7.41
C THR A 664 24.99 29.40 -8.76
N TYR A 665 25.52 28.81 -9.84
CA TYR A 665 25.20 29.23 -11.21
C TYR A 665 23.82 28.72 -11.62
N LEU A 666 22.95 29.61 -12.09
CA LEU A 666 21.60 29.33 -12.58
C LEU A 666 21.52 29.65 -14.08
N ASP A 667 21.29 28.64 -14.91
CA ASP A 667 21.10 28.85 -16.36
C ASP A 667 19.73 29.48 -16.69
N ALA A 668 19.51 29.78 -17.98
CA ALA A 668 18.34 30.53 -18.44
C ALA A 668 16.99 29.81 -18.22
N THR A 669 16.98 28.57 -17.72
CA THR A 669 15.76 27.81 -17.46
C THR A 669 15.04 28.24 -16.18
N ILE A 670 15.74 28.89 -15.24
CA ILE A 670 15.15 29.29 -13.97
C ILE A 670 14.20 30.47 -14.15
N ASN A 671 13.01 30.35 -13.56
CA ASN A 671 11.97 31.36 -13.55
C ASN A 671 12.44 32.60 -12.77
N ALA A 672 12.06 33.78 -13.24
CA ALA A 672 12.47 35.05 -12.64
C ALA A 672 12.05 35.21 -11.17
N ALA A 673 10.98 34.54 -10.71
CA ALA A 673 10.58 34.56 -9.29
C ALA A 673 11.49 33.71 -8.38
N GLY A 674 12.22 32.74 -8.93
CA GLY A 674 13.08 31.82 -8.18
C GLY A 674 12.26 30.70 -7.57
N TYR A 675 11.58 30.97 -6.46
CA TYR A 675 10.68 30.04 -5.80
C TYR A 675 9.21 30.30 -6.16
N LYS A 676 8.33 29.36 -5.82
CA LYS A 676 6.88 29.55 -5.86
C LYS A 676 6.20 28.97 -4.62
N LYS A 677 5.00 29.46 -4.34
CA LYS A 677 4.07 28.84 -3.38
C LYS A 677 3.65 27.45 -3.88
N TRP A 678 3.12 26.61 -2.99
CA TRP A 678 2.80 25.22 -3.31
C TRP A 678 1.72 25.08 -4.39
N GLY A 679 0.60 25.79 -4.23
CA GLY A 679 -0.47 25.91 -5.22
C GLY A 679 -1.48 27.00 -4.86
N THR A 680 -2.38 27.32 -5.79
CA THR A 680 -3.50 28.24 -5.54
C THR A 680 -4.50 27.58 -4.58
N GLY A 681 -4.80 28.24 -3.45
CA GLY A 681 -5.70 27.69 -2.42
C GLY A 681 -5.03 26.79 -1.37
N ASP A 682 -3.76 26.40 -1.59
CA ASP A 682 -2.91 25.68 -0.63
C ASP A 682 -1.48 26.18 -0.79
N GLU A 683 -1.22 27.37 -0.23
CA GLU A 683 0.02 28.11 -0.49
C GLU A 683 1.24 27.53 0.24
N ARG A 684 1.01 26.90 1.40
CA ARG A 684 2.00 26.33 2.32
C ARG A 684 3.19 27.25 2.65
N PHE A 685 2.97 28.56 2.58
CA PHE A 685 4.00 29.58 2.76
C PHE A 685 3.66 30.45 3.98
N SER A 686 4.62 30.68 4.87
CA SER A 686 4.48 31.57 6.02
C SER A 686 5.82 32.22 6.39
N ASN A 687 5.84 33.00 7.47
CA ASN A 687 7.07 33.55 8.05
C ASN A 687 8.05 32.47 8.58
N LEU A 688 7.63 31.20 8.68
CA LEU A 688 8.49 30.06 9.04
C LEU A 688 9.18 29.42 7.82
N THR A 689 8.74 29.78 6.61
CA THR A 689 9.28 29.24 5.38
C THR A 689 10.57 29.96 5.01
N LEU A 690 11.65 29.21 4.78
CA LEU A 690 12.91 29.76 4.29
C LEU A 690 13.18 29.24 2.88
N MET A 691 12.89 30.08 1.90
CA MET A 691 13.26 29.89 0.50
C MET A 691 14.24 30.98 0.14
N ALA A 692 15.51 30.63 0.06
CA ALA A 692 16.55 31.64 0.05
C ALA A 692 17.59 31.42 -1.03
N GLU A 693 18.20 32.54 -1.43
CA GLU A 693 19.36 32.62 -2.32
C GLU A 693 20.41 33.53 -1.68
N TYR A 694 21.69 33.25 -1.93
CA TYR A 694 22.82 34.11 -1.56
C TYR A 694 23.87 34.07 -2.65
N LYS A 695 24.13 35.22 -3.30
CA LYS A 695 25.14 35.35 -4.36
C LYS A 695 25.00 34.35 -5.52
N ASP A 696 23.80 33.86 -5.78
CA ASP A 696 23.52 33.09 -7.00
C ASP A 696 23.64 34.00 -8.22
N PHE A 697 24.04 33.42 -9.36
CA PHE A 697 24.41 34.19 -10.55
C PHE A 697 24.11 33.43 -11.84
N GLY A 698 24.19 34.11 -12.98
CA GLY A 698 23.88 33.54 -14.28
C GLY A 698 22.54 34.01 -14.86
N PRO A 699 22.19 33.61 -16.09
CA PRO A 699 21.01 34.12 -16.80
C PRO A 699 19.66 33.77 -16.15
N GLY A 700 19.61 32.77 -15.25
CA GLY A 700 18.42 32.42 -14.47
C GLY A 700 18.26 33.20 -13.16
N PHE A 701 19.26 33.98 -12.76
CA PHE A 701 19.18 34.84 -11.59
C PHE A 701 18.65 36.23 -11.99
N ASN A 702 17.55 36.64 -11.36
CA ASN A 702 16.92 37.94 -11.62
C ASN A 702 16.43 38.55 -10.30
N GLU A 703 17.23 39.44 -9.72
CA GLU A 703 16.95 40.08 -8.43
C GLU A 703 15.59 40.78 -8.39
N THR A 704 15.28 41.60 -9.39
CA THR A 704 13.98 42.27 -9.51
C THR A 704 12.83 41.26 -9.56
N GLY A 705 13.01 40.15 -10.28
CA GLY A 705 12.05 39.06 -10.35
C GLY A 705 11.83 38.36 -9.00
N ARG A 706 12.88 38.18 -8.19
CA ARG A 706 12.77 37.64 -6.83
C ARG A 706 11.94 38.55 -5.94
N ILE A 707 12.21 39.85 -5.99
CA ILE A 707 11.50 40.87 -5.22
C ILE A 707 10.02 40.90 -5.62
N VAL A 708 9.71 40.93 -6.92
CA VAL A 708 8.34 40.92 -7.43
C VAL A 708 7.61 39.61 -7.12
N GLY A 709 8.32 38.48 -7.15
CA GLY A 709 7.76 37.16 -6.82
C GLY A 709 7.33 37.02 -5.35
N GLY A 710 7.93 37.79 -4.44
CA GLY A 710 7.47 37.95 -3.05
C GLY A 710 7.59 36.71 -2.15
N VAL A 711 8.24 35.64 -2.62
CA VAL A 711 8.42 34.37 -1.89
C VAL A 711 9.89 33.98 -1.70
N THR A 712 10.80 34.65 -2.41
CA THR A 712 12.24 34.36 -2.37
C THR A 712 12.94 35.37 -1.46
N THR A 713 13.72 34.87 -0.50
CA THR A 713 14.51 35.67 0.42
C THR A 713 15.94 35.79 -0.08
N LEU A 714 16.38 37.01 -0.38
CA LEU A 714 17.79 37.28 -0.67
C LEU A 714 18.53 37.49 0.66
N LEU A 715 19.42 36.57 1.01
CA LEU A 715 20.17 36.65 2.26
C LEU A 715 21.31 37.67 2.14
N SER A 716 21.57 38.38 3.23
CA SER A 716 22.82 39.13 3.42
C SER A 716 23.95 38.19 3.87
N GLU A 717 25.19 38.66 3.76
CA GLU A 717 26.37 37.95 4.27
C GLU A 717 26.24 37.59 5.77
N LYS A 718 25.58 38.43 6.57
CA LYS A 718 25.33 38.13 7.98
C LYS A 718 24.33 36.99 8.17
N GLN A 719 23.30 36.93 7.33
CA GLN A 719 22.23 35.93 7.44
C GLN A 719 22.66 34.56 6.91
N VAL A 720 23.48 34.52 5.85
CA VAL A 720 23.90 33.25 5.24
C VAL A 720 24.87 32.46 6.14
N LYS A 721 25.63 33.11 7.03
CA LYS A 721 26.55 32.45 7.99
C LYS A 721 25.89 31.37 8.85
N ALA A 722 24.57 31.37 8.99
CA ALA A 722 23.85 30.32 9.69
C ALA A 722 23.76 29.00 8.89
N TYR A 723 24.13 28.99 7.61
CA TYR A 723 23.87 27.92 6.66
C TYR A 723 25.03 27.64 5.68
N ASP A 724 26.09 28.45 5.71
CA ASP A 724 27.11 28.54 4.64
C ASP A 724 27.96 27.27 4.50
N LYS A 725 28.13 26.49 5.57
CA LYS A 725 29.00 25.29 5.58
C LYS A 725 28.30 24.08 6.19
N PRO A 726 28.77 22.85 5.90
CA PRO A 726 28.31 21.63 6.56
C PRO A 726 28.24 21.74 8.09
N VAL A 727 29.26 22.35 8.70
CA VAL A 727 29.33 22.58 10.15
C VAL A 727 28.21 23.45 10.69
N ASP A 728 27.59 24.26 9.83
CA ASP A 728 26.55 25.21 10.20
C ASP A 728 25.16 24.57 10.23
N VAL A 729 24.97 23.38 9.64
CA VAL A 729 23.62 22.79 9.45
C VAL A 729 23.49 21.35 9.95
N PHE A 730 24.57 20.57 9.97
CA PHE A 730 24.50 19.18 10.37
C PHE A 730 24.47 19.01 11.90
N MET A 731 23.49 18.25 12.36
CA MET A 731 23.20 18.00 13.77
C MET A 731 23.12 16.50 14.01
N ASP A 732 23.48 16.04 15.21
CA ASP A 732 23.25 14.65 15.60
C ASP A 732 21.75 14.39 15.87
N GLU A 733 21.39 13.13 16.12
CA GLU A 733 20.03 12.69 16.43
C GLU A 733 19.42 13.38 17.68
N ASN A 734 20.25 14.00 18.53
CA ASN A 734 19.87 14.73 19.73
C ASN A 734 19.88 16.26 19.54
N GLY A 735 20.13 16.75 18.32
CA GLY A 735 20.16 18.17 18.00
C GLY A 735 21.45 18.89 18.34
N ARG A 736 22.55 18.18 18.56
CA ARG A 736 23.87 18.77 18.85
C ARG A 736 24.61 19.10 17.56
N GLN A 737 25.16 20.31 17.50
CA GLN A 737 25.91 20.85 16.37
C GLN A 737 27.32 21.29 16.83
N PRO A 738 28.40 21.11 16.03
CA PRO A 738 28.43 20.53 14.69
C PRO A 738 28.52 19.00 14.72
N TYR A 739 27.73 18.34 13.88
CA TYR A 739 27.82 16.90 13.63
C TYR A 739 28.36 16.66 12.22
N VAL A 740 29.67 16.81 12.04
CA VAL A 740 30.36 16.67 10.75
C VAL A 740 31.49 15.65 10.74
N GLY A 741 31.77 15.00 11.88
CA GLY A 741 32.89 14.05 11.97
C GLY A 741 32.74 12.79 11.09
N TRP A 742 31.56 12.59 10.50
CA TRP A 742 31.27 11.54 9.52
C TRP A 742 31.58 11.97 8.07
N ILE A 743 31.82 13.26 7.83
CA ILE A 743 32.20 13.79 6.52
C ILE A 743 33.69 13.55 6.33
N ASP A 744 34.04 12.82 5.28
CA ASP A 744 35.42 12.69 4.84
C ASP A 744 35.76 13.92 3.97
N GLU A 745 36.69 14.77 4.41
CA GLU A 745 37.03 15.99 3.64
C GLU A 745 37.97 15.68 2.46
N ASP A 746 38.62 14.51 2.46
CA ASP A 746 39.69 14.10 1.55
C ASP A 746 39.20 13.19 0.39
N ALA A 747 37.93 12.76 0.42
CA ALA A 747 37.37 11.81 -0.55
C ALA A 747 36.73 12.41 -1.81
#